data_AF-A0AAI9X0K3-F1
#
_entry.id   AF-A0AAI9X0K3-F1
#
_cell.length_a   1.000
_cell.length_b   1.000
_cell.length_c   1.000
_cell.angle_alpha   90.00
_cell.angle_beta   90.00
_cell.angle_gamma   90.00
#
_symmetry.space_group_name_H-M   'P 1'
#
loop_
_entity.id
_entity.type
_entity.pdbx_description
1 polymer ?
#
loop_
_entity_poly.entity_id
_entity_poly.type
_entity_poly.pdbx_seq_one_letter_code
_entity_poly.pdbx_strand_id
1 'polypeptide(L)'
;MNKEDNNNNVVEVTIQPVRRKISRKTNLNLFAIIAIIAITAGLGGVIYSIIAASFYHNKNPWANAILLDDKITKMVNSQLSKALVDSNGVAKPENLTSYVQFNVGEKDGIDIYANLTNIQIIQDIFAKSNWIEDNLSIVETMLKGTGASLSGTKVIYQNNLLNLVLRPKILSYPYNDGDDKYGLVTVVPVDSQQGLFTYKVRFALQLIATDFAGYYIDLKKTFDYTYDTVEGVYPVALTLSQLLNLISNQKIVNLVQKYNVRLDSGNELILNSLLSEYYPIAKPDNSILINEEIVNKDGVSFAPVIGTPSASDLTLNIKYDSKKFSSLQQFGANLFNYHDKNYSAIANIFTKIGITMPTFENVKNSYDLYDRNSENTFLTDAMIDQRVNSYRGFVKEMGVDSDNIADNFNYVTNDNSQYVWGSEHQIFYNEVKIKFLNINNNLGNNIYRSPTKIYYDQQRYTNTSINFQAFDLAANVKNVIEKVQYDDSEAEIDRRLTNQSGVIKANLKDYLLKQLNNPHIKIDNIVKEITVGVTHNASTIEGTVFAKQVPINGTLRGNNNKVYQDKLLTLPKIDITVRFSYDGTNSNTYNLSYQYDVAPKVVKDWRGVDKNSLNVLQGDFNFSRNYTTLDKITSLENDYRKEIISVANIWENNNPMGVGNGDNNYPVEFSNWNSFAIKLNQINVGRNNNNNLRVGSYNASVTATKESLNYQGTFTTNLIYVKAAPIEHITVQSLLANSSWTQQQAYRQIKTNILNQAAKYGLNLTDRDFSISGISENNVEKLPVGNKEIIITALGNDNVVTGTATINLIVNPVNIRKYDNALKLGFQKVNHSIGETINMIFAQLQQPIRKDGYNIINPRQYFDVIILTENNRELSANDIFLVEGKYWYYIKVTSFGARYFDGTISNNLIVKK
;
A
#
# COMPACT_ATOMS: atom_id res chain seq x y z
N MET A 1 26.49 8.39 -69.45
CA MET A 1 26.61 7.02 -70.01
C MET A 1 26.21 6.05 -68.91
N ASN A 2 25.36 5.06 -69.20
CA ASN A 2 24.35 4.60 -68.25
C ASN A 2 24.82 3.51 -67.27
N LYS A 3 24.24 3.55 -66.05
CA LYS A 3 23.22 2.60 -65.52
C LYS A 3 22.80 3.11 -64.12
N GLU A 4 21.55 3.50 -63.82
CA GLU A 4 20.30 2.70 -63.73
C GLU A 4 20.44 1.49 -62.76
N ASP A 5 19.57 1.27 -61.76
CA ASP A 5 18.50 2.13 -61.21
C ASP A 5 17.99 1.56 -59.86
N ASN A 6 17.50 2.41 -58.92
CA ASN A 6 16.53 2.15 -57.83
C ASN A 6 16.81 1.03 -56.77
N ASN A 7 16.35 1.11 -55.50
CA ASN A 7 15.26 1.89 -54.89
C ASN A 7 15.52 2.27 -53.41
N ASN A 8 14.88 3.34 -52.93
CA ASN A 8 14.92 3.84 -51.54
C ASN A 8 13.64 3.52 -50.73
N ASN A 9 13.76 3.52 -49.39
CA ASN A 9 12.77 3.94 -48.37
C ASN A 9 13.57 4.11 -47.04
N VAL A 10 13.81 5.27 -46.40
CA VAL A 10 12.91 6.35 -45.88
C VAL A 10 12.10 5.81 -44.68
N VAL A 11 12.18 6.27 -43.39
CA VAL A 11 12.59 7.55 -42.72
C VAL A 11 13.25 7.31 -41.32
N GLU A 12 13.97 8.32 -40.80
CA GLU A 12 14.05 8.79 -39.38
C GLU A 12 15.02 8.22 -38.30
N VAL A 13 15.23 9.05 -37.27
CA VAL A 13 16.35 9.12 -36.30
C VAL A 13 15.81 8.77 -34.88
N THR A 14 16.53 8.20 -33.89
CA THR A 14 17.33 8.90 -32.83
C THR A 14 17.69 7.92 -31.65
N ILE A 15 18.75 8.23 -30.84
CA ILE A 15 19.03 7.84 -29.40
C ILE A 15 19.89 6.59 -29.04
N GLN A 16 21.15 6.86 -28.60
CA GLN A 16 22.02 6.23 -27.55
C GLN A 16 22.37 4.69 -27.56
N PRO A 17 23.11 4.12 -26.56
CA PRO A 17 24.59 4.09 -26.58
C PRO A 17 25.23 2.68 -26.36
N VAL A 18 26.45 2.42 -26.86
CA VAL A 18 27.13 1.13 -26.65
C VAL A 18 28.56 1.26 -26.09
N ARG A 19 28.81 0.60 -24.95
CA ARG A 19 30.11 0.50 -24.26
C ARG A 19 31.13 -0.34 -25.06
N ARG A 20 32.40 0.06 -25.09
CA ARG A 20 33.54 -0.83 -25.43
C ARG A 20 34.27 -1.29 -24.17
N LYS A 21 34.54 -2.61 -24.07
CA LYS A 21 35.38 -3.23 -23.03
C LYS A 21 36.86 -3.11 -23.42
N ILE A 22 37.73 -2.86 -22.45
CA ILE A 22 39.19 -3.07 -22.54
C ILE A 22 39.60 -4.01 -21.40
N SER A 23 40.49 -4.96 -21.68
CA SER A 23 40.74 -6.13 -20.82
C SER A 23 41.99 -6.02 -19.93
N ARG A 24 42.10 -6.93 -18.96
CA ARG A 24 42.70 -6.68 -17.63
C ARG A 24 44.08 -7.35 -17.41
N LYS A 25 44.95 -7.46 -18.43
CA LYS A 25 46.11 -8.39 -18.39
C LYS A 25 47.51 -7.82 -18.71
N THR A 26 47.74 -6.50 -18.60
CA THR A 26 49.07 -5.90 -18.87
C THR A 26 49.72 -5.19 -17.66
N ASN A 27 48.99 -4.93 -16.56
CA ASN A 27 49.53 -4.20 -15.40
C ASN A 27 50.25 -5.05 -14.34
N LEU A 28 50.37 -6.38 -14.50
CA LEU A 28 50.91 -7.24 -13.44
C LEU A 28 52.45 -7.26 -13.36
N ASN A 29 53.16 -6.96 -14.45
CA ASN A 29 54.63 -7.08 -14.50
C ASN A 29 55.38 -5.81 -14.09
N LEU A 30 54.70 -4.64 -13.97
CA LEU A 30 55.36 -3.39 -13.54
C LEU A 30 55.48 -3.27 -12.01
N PHE A 31 54.58 -3.93 -11.26
CA PHE A 31 54.57 -3.89 -9.79
C PHE A 31 55.57 -4.85 -9.13
N ALA A 32 56.09 -5.84 -9.87
CA ALA A 32 57.03 -6.84 -9.33
C ALA A 32 58.46 -6.30 -9.07
N ILE A 33 58.83 -5.15 -9.63
CA ILE A 33 60.19 -4.59 -9.55
C ILE A 33 60.34 -3.55 -8.42
N ILE A 34 59.24 -2.92 -7.98
CA ILE A 34 59.26 -1.90 -6.91
C ILE A 34 59.33 -2.55 -5.51
N ALA A 35 58.98 -3.83 -5.39
CA ALA A 35 58.90 -4.55 -4.11
C ALA A 35 60.25 -4.98 -3.48
N ILE A 36 61.39 -4.65 -4.09
CA ILE A 36 62.72 -5.15 -3.66
C ILE A 36 63.57 -4.11 -2.91
N ILE A 37 63.21 -2.82 -2.92
CA ILE A 37 63.95 -1.75 -2.19
C ILE A 37 63.15 -1.29 -0.97
N ALA A 38 62.96 -2.19 -0.01
CA ALA A 38 62.26 -1.91 1.25
C ALA A 38 62.97 -2.49 2.51
N ILE A 39 64.21 -3.00 2.37
CA ILE A 39 64.94 -3.64 3.48
C ILE A 39 66.40 -3.15 3.50
N THR A 40 66.66 -2.02 4.18
CA THR A 40 67.87 -1.80 5.00
C THR A 40 67.72 -0.54 5.85
N ALA A 41 68.39 -0.58 7.00
CA ALA A 41 68.24 0.29 8.18
C ALA A 41 68.45 1.81 7.97
N GLY A 42 68.04 2.56 8.99
CA GLY A 42 68.20 4.01 9.07
C GLY A 42 69.61 4.53 9.39
N LEU A 43 69.64 5.74 9.97
CA LEU A 43 70.78 6.62 10.29
C LEU A 43 71.13 7.68 9.24
N GLY A 44 70.79 8.93 9.57
CA GLY A 44 71.65 10.13 9.54
C GLY A 44 72.46 10.52 8.29
N GLY A 45 72.31 11.79 7.89
CA GLY A 45 73.41 12.54 7.26
C GLY A 45 73.23 12.94 5.78
N VAL A 46 73.19 14.26 5.59
CA VAL A 46 73.39 15.06 4.36
C VAL A 46 74.20 14.40 3.23
N ILE A 47 73.71 14.46 1.98
CA ILE A 47 74.41 14.96 0.76
C ILE A 47 73.44 15.09 -0.45
N TYR A 48 73.78 16.00 -1.36
CA TYR A 48 73.00 16.46 -2.52
C TYR A 48 73.15 15.60 -3.79
N SER A 49 72.18 15.73 -4.72
CA SER A 49 72.26 15.48 -6.20
C SER A 49 72.48 14.01 -6.66
N ILE A 50 71.81 13.47 -7.70
CA ILE A 50 71.95 13.67 -9.17
C ILE A 50 70.88 12.78 -9.86
N ILE A 51 70.28 12.99 -11.05
CA ILE A 51 70.00 14.11 -12.00
C ILE A 51 68.78 13.66 -12.86
N ALA A 52 67.84 14.56 -13.17
CA ALA A 52 67.04 14.52 -14.43
C ALA A 52 66.38 15.90 -14.67
N ALA A 53 66.83 16.64 -15.68
CA ALA A 53 66.36 18.01 -15.92
C ALA A 53 65.01 18.04 -16.65
N SER A 54 63.98 18.57 -15.98
CA SER A 54 62.81 19.17 -16.62
C SER A 54 62.72 20.64 -16.23
N PHE A 55 62.28 21.50 -17.17
CA PHE A 55 62.51 22.94 -17.21
C PHE A 55 61.74 23.82 -16.20
N TYR A 56 61.68 23.43 -14.92
CA TYR A 56 61.20 24.27 -13.82
C TYR A 56 62.08 24.12 -12.58
N HIS A 57 63.16 24.90 -12.53
CA HIS A 57 63.95 25.11 -11.31
C HIS A 57 64.13 26.60 -11.04
N ASN A 58 64.10 26.92 -9.74
CA ASN A 58 64.38 28.20 -9.12
C ASN A 58 63.31 29.29 -9.34
N LYS A 59 62.86 29.99 -8.29
CA LYS A 59 63.62 30.31 -7.07
C LYS A 59 62.86 29.93 -5.80
N ASN A 60 63.54 29.23 -4.89
CA ASN A 60 63.20 29.27 -3.46
C ASN A 60 63.01 30.76 -3.08
N PRO A 61 61.89 31.14 -2.44
CA PRO A 61 61.54 32.54 -2.19
C PRO A 61 62.56 33.25 -1.30
N TRP A 62 63.26 32.51 -0.44
CA TRP A 62 64.35 32.98 0.40
C TRP A 62 65.73 32.95 -0.28
N ALA A 63 65.90 32.33 -1.44
CA ALA A 63 67.21 32.14 -2.07
C ALA A 63 67.91 33.43 -2.51
N ASN A 64 67.19 34.55 -2.57
CA ASN A 64 67.72 35.89 -2.83
C ASN A 64 67.18 36.90 -1.80
N ALA A 65 66.68 36.41 -0.66
CA ALA A 65 66.19 37.25 0.41
C ALA A 65 67.35 37.58 1.37
N ILE A 66 67.48 38.85 1.74
CA ILE A 66 68.44 39.31 2.75
C ILE A 66 67.72 39.26 4.10
N LEU A 67 68.39 38.91 5.21
CA LEU A 67 67.75 38.96 6.53
C LEU A 67 67.15 40.36 6.78
N LEU A 68 65.90 40.40 7.23
CA LEU A 68 65.29 41.65 7.70
C LEU A 68 66.02 42.10 8.98
N ASP A 69 66.34 43.39 9.06
CA ASP A 69 67.10 43.96 10.17
C ASP A 69 66.49 43.60 11.54
N ASP A 70 67.34 43.13 12.46
CA ASP A 70 66.96 42.68 13.80
C ASP A 70 66.10 43.69 14.56
N LYS A 71 66.32 44.99 14.38
CA LYS A 71 65.54 46.04 15.06
C LYS A 71 64.10 46.03 14.57
N ILE A 72 63.89 45.88 13.26
CA ILE A 72 62.56 45.77 12.65
C ILE A 72 61.93 44.43 13.03
N THR A 73 62.68 43.32 12.93
CA THR A 73 62.20 41.97 13.28
C THR A 73 61.72 41.90 14.74
N LYS A 74 62.50 42.41 15.71
CA LYS A 74 62.12 42.46 17.13
C LYS A 74 60.93 43.38 17.39
N MET A 75 60.87 44.53 16.72
CA MET A 75 59.72 45.43 16.81
C MET A 75 58.42 44.73 16.39
N VAL A 76 58.42 43.98 15.28
CA VAL A 76 57.23 43.24 14.82
C VAL A 76 56.92 42.07 15.75
N ASN A 77 57.90 41.24 16.12
CA ASN A 77 57.70 40.13 17.06
C ASN A 77 57.16 40.60 18.42
N SER A 78 57.51 41.80 18.89
CA SER A 78 56.98 42.36 20.14
C SER A 78 55.52 42.80 20.08
N GLN A 79 54.96 43.03 18.89
CA GLN A 79 53.53 43.40 18.72
C GLN A 79 52.62 42.18 18.57
N LEU A 80 53.20 41.00 18.34
CA LEU A 80 52.53 39.71 18.19
C LEU A 80 52.68 38.87 19.47
N SER A 81 51.97 37.75 19.57
CA SER A 81 52.05 36.80 20.70
C SER A 81 51.61 37.37 22.07
N LYS A 82 50.43 38.00 22.16
CA LYS A 82 49.86 38.39 23.47
C LYS A 82 49.38 37.16 24.24
N ALA A 83 49.50 37.13 25.57
CA ALA A 83 49.09 35.96 26.36
C ALA A 83 47.63 35.52 26.09
N LEU A 84 47.45 34.26 25.66
CA LEU A 84 46.13 33.65 25.37
C LEU A 84 45.34 33.26 26.63
N VAL A 85 46.02 33.24 27.77
CA VAL A 85 45.49 32.94 29.10
C VAL A 85 46.16 33.90 30.07
N ASP A 86 45.43 34.50 31.01
CA ASP A 86 46.01 35.39 32.02
C ASP A 86 46.67 34.62 33.19
N SER A 87 47.29 35.36 34.12
CA SER A 87 47.99 34.80 35.28
C SER A 87 47.11 33.96 36.22
N ASN A 88 45.78 34.04 36.07
CA ASN A 88 44.82 33.30 36.88
C ASN A 88 44.24 32.08 36.13
N GLY A 89 44.75 31.77 34.93
CA GLY A 89 44.26 30.65 34.11
C GLY A 89 43.04 30.99 33.25
N VAL A 90 42.63 32.26 33.14
CA VAL A 90 41.42 32.63 32.37
C VAL A 90 41.76 32.91 30.91
N ALA A 91 41.11 32.19 30.00
CA ALA A 91 41.24 32.34 28.54
C ALA A 91 40.93 33.77 28.06
N LYS A 92 41.70 34.23 27.06
CA LYS A 92 41.57 35.53 26.35
C LYS A 92 41.42 35.33 24.83
N PRO A 93 40.25 34.88 24.33
CA PRO A 93 40.05 34.59 22.90
C PRO A 93 40.35 35.79 21.98
N GLU A 94 40.14 37.02 22.46
CA GLU A 94 40.47 38.25 21.74
C GLU A 94 41.94 38.35 21.32
N ASN A 95 42.86 37.75 22.10
CA ASN A 95 44.29 37.75 21.82
C ASN A 95 44.71 36.75 20.72
N LEU A 96 43.83 35.83 20.28
CA LEU A 96 44.11 34.94 19.14
C LEU A 96 44.42 35.71 17.86
N THR A 97 43.87 36.92 17.71
CA THR A 97 44.15 37.83 16.59
C THR A 97 45.58 38.40 16.58
N SER A 98 46.36 38.20 17.63
CA SER A 98 47.78 38.59 17.72
C SER A 98 48.76 37.47 17.36
N TYR A 99 48.26 36.29 17.00
CA TYR A 99 49.07 35.15 16.56
C TYR A 99 48.91 34.89 15.07
N VAL A 100 49.96 34.33 14.47
CA VAL A 100 49.92 33.85 13.08
C VAL A 100 49.28 32.45 13.06
N GLN A 101 47.99 32.38 12.71
CA GLN A 101 47.27 31.12 12.51
C GLN A 101 47.81 30.34 11.28
N PHE A 102 47.63 29.02 11.27
CA PHE A 102 48.22 28.19 10.22
C PHE A 102 47.39 26.98 9.80
N ASN A 103 47.57 26.58 8.54
CA ASN A 103 46.98 25.40 7.95
C ASN A 103 47.94 24.21 8.05
N VAL A 104 47.43 23.08 8.51
CA VAL A 104 48.12 21.78 8.48
C VAL A 104 47.51 20.93 7.38
N GLY A 105 48.34 20.38 6.48
CA GLY A 105 47.87 19.52 5.39
C GLY A 105 47.42 18.13 5.86
N GLU A 106 46.33 17.62 5.29
CA GLU A 106 45.72 16.32 5.67
C GLU A 106 46.42 15.09 5.07
N LYS A 107 47.23 15.29 4.02
CA LYS A 107 47.95 14.24 3.28
C LYS A 107 49.45 14.35 3.54
N ASP A 108 50.17 13.25 3.47
CA ASP A 108 51.63 13.24 3.61
C ASP A 108 52.33 14.07 2.51
N GLY A 109 53.50 14.64 2.83
CA GLY A 109 54.25 15.52 1.93
C GLY A 109 53.74 16.96 1.80
N ILE A 110 52.68 17.35 2.54
CA ILE A 110 52.21 18.74 2.65
C ILE A 110 52.61 19.31 4.02
N ASP A 111 53.56 20.23 4.07
CA ASP A 111 53.99 20.87 5.33
C ASP A 111 52.94 21.83 5.92
N ILE A 112 53.30 22.52 7.01
CA ILE A 112 52.45 23.48 7.71
C ILE A 112 52.73 24.91 7.17
N TYR A 113 51.69 25.69 6.87
CA TYR A 113 51.83 27.01 6.26
C TYR A 113 50.88 28.06 6.85
N ALA A 114 51.31 29.32 6.92
CA ALA A 114 50.49 30.43 7.42
C ALA A 114 49.35 30.80 6.46
N ASN A 115 48.17 31.10 7.02
CA ASN A 115 46.95 31.42 6.27
C ASN A 115 46.90 32.90 5.80
N LEU A 116 46.15 33.20 4.74
CA LEU A 116 46.01 34.52 4.09
C LEU A 116 45.65 35.65 5.07
N THR A 117 44.71 35.42 5.99
CA THR A 117 44.29 36.43 6.98
C THR A 117 45.45 36.92 7.85
N ASN A 118 46.48 36.08 8.10
CA ASN A 118 47.64 36.47 8.89
C ASN A 118 48.66 37.31 8.09
N ILE A 119 48.61 37.24 6.76
CA ILE A 119 49.34 38.20 5.93
C ILE A 119 48.86 39.61 6.22
N GLN A 120 47.55 39.80 6.38
CA GLN A 120 46.97 41.12 6.62
C GLN A 120 47.51 41.70 7.93
N ILE A 121 47.65 40.89 8.99
CA ILE A 121 48.29 41.31 10.24
C ILE A 121 49.72 41.85 9.98
N ILE A 122 50.53 41.13 9.20
CA ILE A 122 51.90 41.55 8.87
C ILE A 122 51.92 42.77 7.94
N GLN A 123 51.04 42.80 6.93
CA GLN A 123 50.90 43.93 6.00
C GLN A 123 50.44 45.20 6.73
N ASP A 124 49.48 45.11 7.66
CA ASP A 124 48.94 46.24 8.41
C ASP A 124 49.98 46.85 9.35
N ILE A 125 50.85 46.03 9.94
CA ILE A 125 52.02 46.50 10.70
C ILE A 125 52.96 47.31 9.78
N PHE A 126 53.19 46.85 8.54
CA PHE A 126 54.03 47.54 7.56
C PHE A 126 53.33 48.59 6.68
N ALA A 127 52.00 48.75 6.78
CA ALA A 127 51.24 49.77 6.06
C ALA A 127 51.01 51.03 6.92
N LYS A 128 51.03 50.90 8.25
CA LYS A 128 51.05 52.03 9.18
C LYS A 128 52.42 52.71 9.12
N SER A 129 52.45 54.01 8.83
CA SER A 129 53.66 54.76 8.48
C SER A 129 54.78 54.78 9.54
N ASN A 130 54.46 54.46 10.79
CA ASN A 130 55.33 54.64 11.95
C ASN A 130 56.63 53.82 11.86
N TRP A 131 56.60 52.58 11.33
CA TRP A 131 57.82 51.76 11.26
C TRP A 131 58.91 52.37 10.36
N ILE A 132 58.53 53.19 9.37
CA ILE A 132 59.47 53.90 8.51
C ILE A 132 60.08 55.07 9.27
N GLU A 133 59.27 55.84 9.99
CA GLU A 133 59.69 56.97 10.82
C GLU A 133 60.66 56.53 11.93
N ASP A 134 60.36 55.41 12.61
CA ASP A 134 61.19 54.84 13.67
C ASP A 134 62.52 54.24 13.17
N ASN A 135 62.68 54.05 11.85
CA ASN A 135 63.79 53.29 11.24
C ASN A 135 64.37 53.90 9.95
N LEU A 136 64.23 55.21 9.72
CA LEU A 136 64.59 55.92 8.47
C LEU A 136 65.93 55.47 7.84
N SER A 137 67.03 55.46 8.61
CA SER A 137 68.37 55.07 8.12
C SER A 137 68.48 53.59 7.66
N ILE A 138 67.72 52.70 8.31
CA ILE A 138 67.61 51.29 7.89
C ILE A 138 66.81 51.22 6.58
N VAL A 139 65.70 51.95 6.48
CA VAL A 139 64.86 51.99 5.27
C VAL A 139 65.61 52.58 4.07
N GLU A 140 66.38 53.65 4.25
CA GLU A 140 67.28 54.18 3.20
C GLU A 140 68.28 53.11 2.72
N THR A 141 68.84 52.32 3.64
CA THR A 141 69.74 51.21 3.30
C THR A 141 69.01 50.07 2.58
N MET A 142 67.76 49.78 2.96
CA MET A 142 66.89 48.86 2.23
C MET A 142 66.59 49.34 0.81
N LEU A 143 66.47 50.66 0.57
CA LEU A 143 66.20 51.23 -0.76
C LEU A 143 67.44 51.32 -1.67
N LYS A 144 68.67 51.29 -1.15
CA LYS A 144 69.91 51.38 -1.96
C LYS A 144 69.91 50.40 -3.14
N GLY A 145 70.00 50.92 -4.37
CA GLY A 145 70.04 50.12 -5.60
C GLY A 145 68.69 49.71 -6.19
N THR A 146 67.54 50.13 -5.62
CA THR A 146 66.22 49.95 -6.27
C THR A 146 65.90 51.07 -7.27
N GLY A 147 66.61 52.20 -7.20
CA GLY A 147 66.30 53.42 -7.95
C GLY A 147 65.26 54.33 -7.29
N ALA A 148 64.77 53.98 -6.09
CA ALA A 148 63.91 54.83 -5.26
C ALA A 148 64.71 55.52 -4.15
N SER A 149 64.29 56.73 -3.75
CA SER A 149 64.86 57.49 -2.63
C SER A 149 63.79 57.84 -1.60
N LEU A 150 64.16 57.93 -0.32
CA LEU A 150 63.23 58.26 0.76
C LEU A 150 62.93 59.77 0.80
N SER A 151 61.72 60.14 1.22
CA SER A 151 61.22 61.50 1.37
C SER A 151 60.23 61.52 2.55
N GLY A 152 60.75 61.57 3.78
CA GLY A 152 59.98 61.36 5.00
C GLY A 152 59.54 59.89 5.10
N THR A 153 58.26 59.63 5.39
CA THR A 153 57.68 58.28 5.41
C THR A 153 57.27 57.75 4.03
N LYS A 154 57.56 58.50 2.96
CA LYS A 154 57.23 58.19 1.55
C LYS A 154 58.48 58.01 0.71
N VAL A 155 58.36 57.41 -0.47
CA VAL A 155 59.45 57.24 -1.43
C VAL A 155 59.18 57.98 -2.74
N ILE A 156 60.23 58.53 -3.33
CA ILE A 156 60.22 59.06 -4.68
C ILE A 156 60.79 57.97 -5.61
N TYR A 157 60.02 57.58 -6.62
CA TYR A 157 60.44 56.63 -7.65
C TYR A 157 59.89 57.07 -9.00
N GLN A 158 60.76 57.14 -10.02
CA GLN A 158 60.41 57.62 -11.37
C GLN A 158 59.64 58.96 -11.35
N ASN A 159 60.11 59.91 -10.52
CA ASN A 159 59.52 61.24 -10.26
C ASN A 159 58.11 61.24 -9.61
N ASN A 160 57.57 60.09 -9.21
CA ASN A 160 56.30 60.00 -8.48
C ASN A 160 56.55 59.82 -6.99
N LEU A 161 55.74 60.48 -6.15
CA LEU A 161 55.73 60.30 -4.70
C LEU A 161 54.76 59.17 -4.33
N LEU A 162 55.28 58.09 -3.75
CA LEU A 162 54.60 56.83 -3.46
C LEU A 162 54.74 56.48 -1.97
N ASN A 163 53.86 55.64 -1.43
CA ASN A 163 54.05 55.05 -0.11
C ASN A 163 54.94 53.80 -0.23
N LEU A 164 55.60 53.38 0.85
CA LEU A 164 56.46 52.20 0.88
C LEU A 164 55.89 51.15 1.85
N VAL A 165 55.83 49.89 1.43
CA VAL A 165 55.27 48.78 2.22
C VAL A 165 56.14 47.53 2.07
N LEU A 166 56.30 46.77 3.15
CA LEU A 166 56.77 45.39 3.11
C LEU A 166 55.58 44.43 3.05
N ARG A 167 55.55 43.54 2.07
CA ARG A 167 54.45 42.58 1.86
C ARG A 167 54.99 41.16 1.76
N PRO A 168 54.42 40.16 2.48
CA PRO A 168 54.71 38.75 2.23
C PRO A 168 54.51 38.39 0.75
N LYS A 169 55.58 37.87 0.15
CA LYS A 169 55.63 37.33 -1.20
C LYS A 169 54.93 35.97 -1.22
N ILE A 170 54.05 35.76 -2.20
CA ILE A 170 53.34 34.49 -2.35
C ILE A 170 54.35 33.41 -2.72
N LEU A 171 54.31 32.29 -2.00
CA LEU A 171 55.20 31.14 -2.19
C LEU A 171 54.59 30.18 -3.22
N SER A 172 54.42 30.66 -4.46
CA SER A 172 53.88 29.88 -5.57
C SER A 172 54.95 28.96 -6.19
N TYR A 173 55.04 27.75 -5.65
CA TYR A 173 55.66 26.57 -6.29
C TYR A 173 54.68 25.38 -6.13
N PRO A 174 54.78 24.29 -6.94
CA PRO A 174 53.63 23.41 -7.19
C PRO A 174 53.36 22.51 -5.99
N TYR A 175 52.48 22.97 -5.13
CA TYR A 175 51.83 22.17 -4.10
C TYR A 175 50.42 21.89 -4.57
N ASN A 176 50.19 20.62 -4.93
CA ASN A 176 48.90 20.16 -5.46
C ASN A 176 47.75 20.55 -4.51
N ASP A 177 46.60 20.84 -5.10
CA ASP A 177 45.30 21.21 -4.48
C ASP A 177 45.00 22.72 -4.34
N GLY A 178 45.91 23.63 -4.74
CA GLY A 178 45.53 24.96 -5.26
C GLY A 178 45.49 26.15 -4.29
N ASP A 179 45.91 26.00 -3.04
CA ASP A 179 46.01 27.12 -2.08
C ASP A 179 47.33 27.89 -2.21
N ASP A 180 47.25 29.22 -2.25
CA ASP A 180 48.41 30.11 -2.09
C ASP A 180 49.02 29.95 -0.70
N LYS A 181 50.35 29.76 -0.64
CA LYS A 181 51.12 29.62 0.60
C LYS A 181 51.92 30.88 0.86
N TYR A 182 52.02 31.29 2.13
CA TYR A 182 52.51 32.64 2.46
C TYR A 182 53.66 32.70 3.46
N GLY A 183 53.78 31.68 4.33
CA GLY A 183 54.93 31.48 5.22
C GLY A 183 55.03 30.02 5.62
N LEU A 184 56.23 29.50 5.80
CA LEU A 184 56.47 28.13 6.25
C LEU A 184 56.45 28.08 7.78
N VAL A 185 55.69 27.15 8.34
CA VAL A 185 55.50 27.00 9.79
C VAL A 185 56.25 25.78 10.28
N THR A 186 56.90 25.89 11.43
CA THR A 186 57.54 24.75 12.12
C THR A 186 57.03 24.73 13.56
N VAL A 187 56.29 23.68 13.91
CA VAL A 187 55.83 23.41 15.29
C VAL A 187 56.85 22.51 15.97
N VAL A 188 57.20 22.82 17.22
CA VAL A 188 58.17 22.07 18.03
C VAL A 188 57.54 21.74 19.39
N PRO A 189 57.39 20.46 19.77
CA PRO A 189 56.98 20.10 21.12
C PRO A 189 58.10 20.48 22.11
N VAL A 190 57.74 21.21 23.17
CA VAL A 190 58.65 21.64 24.24
C VAL A 190 58.55 20.70 25.44
N ASP A 191 57.33 20.35 25.85
CA ASP A 191 57.04 19.25 26.76
C ASP A 191 55.85 18.47 26.22
N SER A 192 56.11 17.36 25.55
CA SER A 192 55.07 16.52 24.97
C SER A 192 54.26 15.73 26.01
N GLN A 193 54.74 15.59 27.25
CA GLN A 193 53.99 14.91 28.31
C GLN A 193 52.89 15.83 28.87
N GLN A 194 53.21 17.11 29.04
CA GLN A 194 52.23 18.15 29.43
C GLN A 194 51.40 18.66 28.23
N GLY A 195 51.86 18.42 27.01
CA GLY A 195 51.22 18.91 25.79
C GLY A 195 51.52 20.39 25.54
N LEU A 196 52.78 20.79 25.72
CA LEU A 196 53.31 22.14 25.52
C LEU A 196 54.14 22.23 24.23
N PHE A 197 53.87 23.25 23.40
CA PHE A 197 54.42 23.42 22.06
C PHE A 197 54.87 24.86 21.83
N THR A 198 55.83 25.07 20.93
CA THR A 198 56.13 26.39 20.34
C THR A 198 56.04 26.29 18.82
N TYR A 199 55.91 27.43 18.13
CA TYR A 199 55.99 27.41 16.67
C TYR A 199 56.66 28.67 16.12
N LYS A 200 57.32 28.50 14.97
CA LYS A 200 57.98 29.58 14.23
C LYS A 200 57.37 29.67 12.85
N VAL A 201 57.29 30.87 12.28
CA VAL A 201 56.79 31.11 10.93
C VAL A 201 57.77 31.98 10.15
N ARG A 202 58.33 31.41 9.09
CA ARG A 202 59.26 32.11 8.20
C ARG A 202 58.52 32.65 6.98
N PHE A 203 58.72 33.93 6.69
CA PHE A 203 58.14 34.67 5.57
C PHE A 203 59.24 35.20 4.66
N ALA A 204 58.94 35.33 3.37
CA ALA A 204 59.73 36.14 2.44
C ALA A 204 58.97 37.44 2.19
N LEU A 205 59.44 38.56 2.73
CA LEU A 205 58.83 39.88 2.50
C LEU A 205 59.40 40.50 1.21
N GLN A 206 58.57 41.23 0.47
CA GLN A 206 58.94 41.96 -0.73
C GLN A 206 58.76 43.46 -0.48
N LEU A 207 59.72 44.26 -0.95
CA LEU A 207 59.69 45.71 -0.83
C LEU A 207 58.93 46.31 -2.02
N ILE A 208 57.83 46.99 -1.73
CA ILE A 208 56.87 47.47 -2.74
C ILE A 208 56.56 48.94 -2.51
N ALA A 209 56.53 49.73 -3.57
CA ALA A 209 55.98 51.09 -3.55
C ALA A 209 54.52 51.09 -4.02
N THR A 210 53.67 51.95 -3.46
CA THR A 210 52.25 52.09 -3.87
C THR A 210 51.88 53.52 -4.21
N ASP A 211 51.15 53.71 -5.29
CA ASP A 211 50.55 55.01 -5.61
C ASP A 211 49.28 55.28 -4.77
N PHE A 212 48.73 56.49 -4.92
CA PHE A 212 47.52 56.91 -4.22
C PHE A 212 46.23 56.21 -4.73
N ALA A 213 46.31 55.44 -5.81
CA ALA A 213 45.22 54.61 -6.33
C ALA A 213 45.33 53.12 -5.90
N GLY A 214 46.41 52.75 -5.19
CA GLY A 214 46.64 51.41 -4.67
C GLY A 214 47.37 50.45 -5.62
N TYR A 215 47.93 50.93 -6.74
CA TYR A 215 48.72 50.08 -7.63
C TYR A 215 50.10 49.78 -7.02
N TYR A 216 50.49 48.50 -7.06
CA TYR A 216 51.74 48.01 -6.49
C TYR A 216 52.88 48.02 -7.51
N ILE A 217 54.00 48.65 -7.16
CA ILE A 217 55.24 48.70 -7.94
C ILE A 217 56.33 47.93 -7.17
N ASP A 218 56.73 46.77 -7.70
CA ASP A 218 57.79 45.94 -7.13
C ASP A 218 59.16 46.61 -7.27
N LEU A 219 59.81 46.90 -6.14
CA LEU A 219 61.17 47.46 -6.09
C LEU A 219 62.27 46.39 -6.20
N LYS A 220 61.89 45.14 -6.50
CA LYS A 220 62.76 43.99 -6.81
C LYS A 220 63.73 43.61 -5.69
N LYS A 221 63.38 43.91 -4.44
CA LYS A 221 64.07 43.45 -3.24
C LYS A 221 63.19 42.57 -2.37
N THR A 222 63.80 41.56 -1.77
CA THR A 222 63.16 40.61 -0.86
C THR A 222 63.96 40.46 0.42
N PHE A 223 63.25 40.30 1.54
CA PHE A 223 63.80 40.14 2.88
C PHE A 223 63.27 38.87 3.54
N ASP A 224 64.09 38.20 4.35
CA ASP A 224 63.73 37.02 5.12
C ASP A 224 63.36 37.44 6.55
N TYR A 225 62.15 37.09 6.98
CA TYR A 225 61.60 37.48 8.28
C TYR A 225 61.05 36.23 8.99
N THR A 226 61.44 36.02 10.24
CA THR A 226 60.92 34.93 11.06
C THR A 226 60.14 35.49 12.24
N TYR A 227 58.85 35.18 12.27
CA TYR A 227 58.03 35.29 13.46
C TYR A 227 58.29 34.09 14.37
N ASP A 228 58.52 34.35 15.65
CA ASP A 228 58.85 33.32 16.64
C ASP A 228 58.07 33.56 17.94
N THR A 229 57.32 32.56 18.40
CA THR A 229 56.58 32.65 19.67
C THR A 229 57.47 32.79 20.89
N VAL A 230 58.78 32.48 20.82
CA VAL A 230 59.71 32.65 21.94
C VAL A 230 60.45 33.99 21.96
N GLU A 231 60.30 34.84 20.93
CA GLU A 231 60.96 36.15 20.83
C GLU A 231 60.01 37.36 21.03
N GLY A 232 58.75 37.11 21.39
CA GLY A 232 57.78 38.15 21.75
C GLY A 232 58.02 38.75 23.15
N VAL A 233 57.19 39.72 23.55
CA VAL A 233 57.27 40.38 24.88
C VAL A 233 57.07 39.38 26.03
N TYR A 234 56.34 38.29 25.77
CA TYR A 234 56.14 37.18 26.71
C TYR A 234 56.42 35.86 25.98
N PRO A 235 57.58 35.20 26.20
CA PRO A 235 57.84 33.86 25.68
C PRO A 235 56.93 32.84 26.38
N VAL A 236 56.02 32.21 25.64
CA VAL A 236 55.05 31.24 26.21
C VAL A 236 54.97 29.99 25.33
N ALA A 237 55.15 28.82 25.95
CA ALA A 237 54.82 27.55 25.32
C ALA A 237 53.29 27.31 25.41
N LEU A 238 52.68 26.95 24.29
CA LEU A 238 51.24 26.82 24.12
C LEU A 238 50.77 25.42 24.48
N THR A 239 49.62 25.30 25.16
CA THR A 239 48.96 23.99 25.39
C THR A 239 48.42 23.40 24.09
N LEU A 240 48.12 22.10 24.09
CA LEU A 240 47.43 21.46 22.96
C LEU A 240 46.11 22.15 22.60
N SER A 241 45.31 22.52 23.60
CA SER A 241 44.06 23.27 23.39
C SER A 241 44.28 24.61 22.71
N GLN A 242 45.32 25.36 23.09
CA GLN A 242 45.70 26.62 22.43
C GLN A 242 46.19 26.38 21.00
N LEU A 243 47.03 25.36 20.79
CA LEU A 243 47.56 25.01 19.48
C LEU A 243 46.44 24.60 18.49
N LEU A 244 45.48 23.78 18.92
CA LEU A 244 44.32 23.39 18.09
C LEU A 244 43.46 24.61 17.71
N ASN A 245 43.33 25.60 18.59
CA ASN A 245 42.61 26.85 18.29
C ASN A 245 43.36 27.79 17.33
N LEU A 246 44.66 27.58 17.07
CA LEU A 246 45.45 28.31 16.07
C LEU A 246 45.51 27.61 14.70
N ILE A 247 45.02 26.37 14.61
CA ILE A 247 45.02 25.58 13.36
C ILE A 247 43.74 25.88 12.56
N SER A 248 43.89 26.56 11.42
CA SER A 248 42.78 26.93 10.52
C SER A 248 42.33 25.79 9.57
N ASN A 249 42.59 24.50 9.90
CA ASN A 249 42.06 23.37 9.15
C ASN A 249 40.60 23.07 9.56
N GLN A 250 39.69 22.96 8.58
CA GLN A 250 38.25 22.82 8.83
C GLN A 250 37.88 21.61 9.72
N LYS A 251 38.61 20.49 9.66
CA LYS A 251 38.32 19.32 10.50
C LYS A 251 38.72 19.55 11.96
N ILE A 252 39.83 20.26 12.19
CA ILE A 252 40.26 20.68 13.54
C ILE A 252 39.31 21.74 14.10
N VAL A 253 38.92 22.73 13.29
CA VAL A 253 37.92 23.74 13.67
C VAL A 253 36.59 23.09 14.05
N ASN A 254 36.12 22.12 13.25
CA ASN A 254 34.90 21.37 13.55
C ASN A 254 35.02 20.57 14.86
N LEU A 255 36.15 19.91 15.11
CA LEU A 255 36.41 19.19 16.37
C LEU A 255 36.37 20.13 17.58
N VAL A 256 37.09 21.25 17.50
CA VAL A 256 37.17 22.29 18.54
C VAL A 256 35.79 22.86 18.85
N GLN A 257 34.98 23.15 17.82
CA GLN A 257 33.62 23.66 17.98
C GLN A 257 32.67 22.60 18.54
N LYS A 258 32.66 21.38 17.98
CA LYS A 258 31.76 20.28 18.38
C LYS A 258 31.91 19.91 19.85
N TYR A 259 33.15 19.91 20.35
CA TYR A 259 33.48 19.53 21.72
C TYR A 259 33.80 20.72 22.64
N ASN A 260 33.61 21.96 22.18
CA ASN A 260 33.87 23.19 22.95
C ASN A 260 35.28 23.20 23.60
N VAL A 261 36.31 22.91 22.80
CA VAL A 261 37.72 22.89 23.24
C VAL A 261 38.24 24.33 23.36
N ARG A 262 38.09 24.91 24.53
CA ARG A 262 38.54 26.28 24.88
C ARG A 262 40.05 26.33 25.13
N LEU A 263 40.63 27.54 25.16
CA LEU A 263 42.07 27.79 25.36
C LEU A 263 42.62 27.32 26.72
N ASP A 264 41.74 27.05 27.68
CA ASP A 264 41.99 26.54 29.03
C ASP A 264 41.61 25.05 29.18
N SER A 265 41.22 24.36 28.10
CA SER A 265 40.83 22.94 28.15
C SER A 265 42.02 22.01 28.38
N GLY A 266 41.85 21.06 29.29
CA GLY A 266 42.81 20.00 29.58
C GLY A 266 42.89 18.91 28.50
N ASN A 267 43.96 18.10 28.56
CA ASN A 267 44.24 17.04 27.58
C ASN A 267 43.23 15.87 27.66
N GLU A 268 42.58 15.71 28.80
CA GLU A 268 41.56 14.68 29.10
C GLU A 268 40.30 14.89 28.24
N LEU A 269 39.83 16.14 28.15
CA LEU A 269 38.67 16.49 27.31
C LEU A 269 38.97 16.19 25.84
N ILE A 270 40.18 16.53 25.38
CA ILE A 270 40.62 16.31 24.00
C ILE A 270 40.71 14.81 23.71
N LEU A 271 41.29 14.01 24.61
CA LEU A 271 41.35 12.55 24.48
C LEU A 271 39.94 11.94 24.36
N ASN A 272 39.04 12.29 25.27
CA ASN A 272 37.67 11.77 25.27
C ASN A 272 36.90 12.19 24.00
N SER A 273 37.15 13.40 23.48
CA SER A 273 36.58 13.89 22.23
C SER A 273 37.09 13.08 21.01
N LEU A 274 38.39 12.82 20.94
CA LEU A 274 39.00 12.05 19.85
C LEU A 274 38.59 10.57 19.86
N LEU A 275 38.47 9.98 21.06
CA LEU A 275 37.90 8.63 21.21
C LEU A 275 36.43 8.62 20.74
N SER A 276 35.62 9.59 21.17
CA SER A 276 34.21 9.73 20.81
C SER A 276 33.95 9.95 19.31
N GLU A 277 34.84 10.66 18.62
CA GLU A 277 34.64 11.05 17.22
C GLU A 277 35.10 9.97 16.22
N TYR A 278 36.17 9.24 16.54
CA TYR A 278 36.87 8.42 15.54
C TYR A 278 37.00 6.93 15.86
N TYR A 279 36.54 6.47 17.03
CA TYR A 279 36.31 5.05 17.27
C TYR A 279 34.83 4.72 17.10
N PRO A 280 34.49 3.53 16.56
CA PRO A 280 33.12 3.14 16.21
C PRO A 280 32.27 2.85 17.45
N ILE A 281 31.91 3.90 18.18
CA ILE A 281 31.14 3.86 19.44
C ILE A 281 29.65 3.61 19.21
N ALA A 282 29.17 3.88 17.99
CA ALA A 282 27.94 3.30 17.46
C ALA A 282 28.03 3.15 15.93
N LYS A 283 28.04 1.92 15.43
CA LYS A 283 27.57 1.68 14.06
C LYS A 283 26.06 1.94 14.02
N PRO A 284 25.46 2.34 12.86
CA PRO A 284 24.02 2.60 12.75
C PRO A 284 23.09 1.42 13.08
N ASP A 285 23.65 0.25 13.33
CA ASP A 285 22.96 -1.00 13.67
C ASP A 285 23.09 -1.38 15.16
N ASN A 286 23.68 -0.53 16.01
CA ASN A 286 23.94 -0.75 17.44
C ASN A 286 24.74 -2.03 17.76
N SER A 287 25.71 -2.41 16.91
CA SER A 287 26.54 -3.62 17.16
C SER A 287 27.39 -3.57 18.44
N ILE A 288 27.84 -2.38 18.82
CA ILE A 288 28.69 -2.06 19.96
C ILE A 288 28.23 -0.69 20.47
N LEU A 289 28.15 -0.52 21.79
CA LEU A 289 27.88 0.73 22.51
C LEU A 289 28.96 0.87 23.58
N ILE A 290 29.53 2.06 23.77
CA ILE A 290 30.61 2.30 24.76
C ILE A 290 30.16 3.37 25.77
N ASN A 291 30.60 3.21 27.03
CA ASN A 291 30.21 4.00 28.21
C ASN A 291 28.72 3.89 28.58
N GLU A 292 28.15 2.70 28.36
CA GLU A 292 26.86 2.29 28.93
C GLU A 292 27.03 1.80 30.37
N GLU A 293 25.97 1.85 31.18
CA GLU A 293 25.98 1.17 32.48
C GLU A 293 25.87 -0.34 32.27
N ILE A 294 26.86 -1.10 32.74
CA ILE A 294 26.79 -2.56 32.74
C ILE A 294 26.12 -2.98 34.03
N VAL A 295 24.87 -3.43 33.91
CA VAL A 295 24.10 -4.02 35.00
C VAL A 295 24.17 -5.54 34.95
N ASN A 296 24.10 -6.17 36.11
CA ASN A 296 23.93 -7.62 36.23
C ASN A 296 22.52 -8.06 35.80
N LYS A 297 22.22 -9.35 36.01
CA LYS A 297 20.94 -9.94 35.58
C LYS A 297 19.69 -9.29 36.21
N ASP A 298 19.85 -8.75 37.42
CA ASP A 298 18.80 -8.23 38.29
C ASP A 298 18.67 -6.70 38.19
N GLY A 299 19.41 -6.06 37.28
CA GLY A 299 19.41 -4.61 37.07
C GLY A 299 20.29 -3.83 38.05
N VAL A 300 21.13 -4.51 38.84
CA VAL A 300 22.09 -3.87 39.75
C VAL A 300 23.37 -3.52 38.99
N SER A 301 23.91 -2.32 39.21
CA SER A 301 25.15 -1.86 38.59
C SER A 301 26.32 -2.81 38.91
N PHE A 302 26.95 -3.34 37.86
CA PHE A 302 28.17 -4.17 37.95
C PHE A 302 29.41 -3.33 37.58
N ALA A 303 29.31 -2.49 36.54
CA ALA A 303 30.27 -1.44 36.25
C ALA A 303 29.54 -0.12 35.98
N PRO A 304 29.54 0.84 36.94
CA PRO A 304 28.85 2.12 36.78
C PRO A 304 29.63 3.09 35.87
N VAL A 305 28.91 4.00 35.21
CA VAL A 305 29.51 5.09 34.43
C VAL A 305 29.84 6.25 35.36
N ILE A 306 31.13 6.44 35.69
CA ILE A 306 31.58 7.56 36.52
C ILE A 306 31.63 8.83 35.65
N GLY A 307 30.88 9.87 36.04
CA GLY A 307 30.60 11.06 35.22
C GLY A 307 31.79 11.97 34.86
N THR A 308 33.02 11.59 35.18
CA THR A 308 34.26 12.22 34.69
C THR A 308 35.39 11.18 34.74
N PRO A 309 35.60 10.39 33.67
CA PRO A 309 36.68 9.40 33.66
C PRO A 309 38.02 10.10 33.54
N SER A 310 38.94 9.83 34.48
CA SER A 310 40.30 10.39 34.45
C SER A 310 41.13 9.69 33.37
N ALA A 311 42.07 10.39 32.72
CA ALA A 311 42.95 9.78 31.72
C ALA A 311 43.98 8.78 32.29
N SER A 312 43.94 8.55 33.60
CA SER A 312 44.70 7.55 34.38
C SER A 312 43.87 6.34 34.82
N ASP A 313 42.54 6.43 34.79
CA ASP A 313 41.61 5.38 35.25
C ASP A 313 40.31 5.42 34.43
N LEU A 314 40.48 5.25 33.12
CA LEU A 314 39.40 5.37 32.14
C LEU A 314 38.71 4.01 31.99
N THR A 315 37.93 3.58 32.98
CA THR A 315 37.11 2.35 32.85
C THR A 315 36.12 2.54 31.69
N LEU A 316 36.20 1.65 30.68
CA LEU A 316 35.31 1.67 29.52
C LEU A 316 34.32 0.51 29.61
N ASN A 317 33.04 0.82 29.57
CA ASN A 317 31.98 -0.17 29.56
C ASN A 317 31.49 -0.40 28.13
N ILE A 318 31.54 -1.63 27.63
CA ILE A 318 31.15 -1.95 26.26
C ILE A 318 30.00 -2.94 26.23
N LYS A 319 28.83 -2.52 25.75
CA LYS A 319 27.69 -3.39 25.51
C LYS A 319 27.64 -3.78 24.04
N TYR A 320 27.54 -5.07 23.71
CA TYR A 320 27.66 -5.51 22.32
C TYR A 320 26.69 -6.64 21.95
N ASP A 321 26.29 -6.67 20.67
CA ASP A 321 25.49 -7.75 20.10
C ASP A 321 26.38 -8.88 19.60
N SER A 322 26.57 -9.89 20.45
CA SER A 322 27.34 -11.09 20.14
C SER A 322 26.88 -11.84 18.86
N LYS A 323 25.65 -11.62 18.37
CA LYS A 323 25.16 -12.24 17.11
C LYS A 323 25.92 -11.78 15.86
N LYS A 324 26.66 -10.67 15.96
CA LYS A 324 27.39 -10.01 14.86
C LYS A 324 28.89 -10.34 14.82
N PHE A 325 29.37 -11.15 15.77
CA PHE A 325 30.76 -11.58 15.87
C PHE A 325 30.80 -13.11 15.96
N SER A 326 31.80 -13.73 15.34
CA SER A 326 31.98 -15.19 15.33
C SER A 326 33.07 -15.67 16.31
N SER A 327 33.90 -14.77 16.82
CA SER A 327 34.90 -15.05 17.86
C SER A 327 35.22 -13.80 18.68
N LEU A 328 35.76 -13.98 19.89
CA LEU A 328 36.32 -12.87 20.69
C LEU A 328 37.47 -12.20 19.93
N GLN A 329 38.27 -12.96 19.20
CA GLN A 329 39.34 -12.45 18.34
C GLN A 329 38.79 -11.52 17.24
N GLN A 330 37.69 -11.88 16.56
CA GLN A 330 37.06 -11.02 15.55
C GLN A 330 36.46 -9.76 16.19
N PHE A 331 35.84 -9.88 17.37
CA PHE A 331 35.32 -8.76 18.13
C PHE A 331 36.44 -7.78 18.54
N GLY A 332 37.53 -8.28 19.14
CA GLY A 332 38.72 -7.49 19.47
C GLY A 332 39.37 -6.85 18.24
N ALA A 333 39.54 -7.60 17.14
CA ALA A 333 40.10 -7.06 15.90
C ALA A 333 39.24 -5.92 15.32
N ASN A 334 37.91 -6.02 15.42
CA ASN A 334 36.99 -4.94 15.05
C ASN A 334 37.06 -3.73 16.01
N LEU A 335 37.33 -3.93 17.30
CA LEU A 335 37.46 -2.84 18.27
C LEU A 335 38.79 -2.09 18.11
N PHE A 336 39.89 -2.81 17.86
CA PHE A 336 41.25 -2.24 17.84
C PHE A 336 41.67 -1.67 16.49
N ASN A 337 41.27 -2.27 15.37
CA ASN A 337 41.76 -1.92 14.03
C ASN A 337 40.75 -1.14 13.17
N TYR A 338 39.52 -0.92 13.65
CA TYR A 338 38.51 -0.16 12.92
C TYR A 338 38.41 1.26 13.48
N HIS A 339 38.57 2.25 12.62
CA HIS A 339 38.39 3.66 12.93
C HIS A 339 37.37 4.29 11.98
N ASP A 340 36.65 5.29 12.44
CA ASP A 340 35.68 6.00 11.63
C ASP A 340 36.31 6.99 10.64
N LYS A 341 35.48 7.47 9.71
CA LYS A 341 35.92 8.26 8.56
C LYS A 341 36.69 9.50 9.01
N ASN A 342 37.82 9.75 8.34
CA ASN A 342 38.79 10.82 8.61
C ASN A 342 39.80 10.57 9.74
N TYR A 343 39.78 9.45 10.47
CA TYR A 343 40.83 9.15 11.47
C TYR A 343 42.24 9.34 10.90
N SER A 344 42.55 8.76 9.74
CA SER A 344 43.88 8.90 9.10
C SER A 344 44.24 10.35 8.74
N ALA A 345 43.27 11.18 8.33
CA ALA A 345 43.51 12.57 7.98
C ALA A 345 43.85 13.42 9.22
N ILE A 346 43.14 13.16 10.34
CA ILE A 346 43.40 13.81 11.63
C ILE A 346 44.69 13.27 12.25
N ALA A 347 44.97 11.97 12.15
CA ALA A 347 46.23 11.38 12.56
C ALA A 347 47.43 11.99 11.84
N ASN A 348 47.32 12.26 10.54
CA ASN A 348 48.35 12.98 9.79
C ASN A 348 48.53 14.43 10.25
N ILE A 349 47.43 15.14 10.56
CA ILE A 349 47.51 16.50 11.14
C ILE A 349 48.22 16.48 12.50
N PHE A 350 47.78 15.61 13.41
CA PHE A 350 48.34 15.46 14.75
C PHE A 350 49.83 15.06 14.68
N THR A 351 50.19 14.12 13.81
CA THR A 351 51.58 13.68 13.62
C THR A 351 52.50 14.83 13.19
N LYS A 352 52.04 15.71 12.30
CA LYS A 352 52.82 16.87 11.81
C LYS A 352 53.07 17.95 12.87
N ILE A 353 52.20 18.06 13.86
CA ILE A 353 52.42 18.91 15.05
C ILE A 353 53.10 18.15 16.20
N GLY A 354 53.58 16.92 15.96
CA GLY A 354 54.34 16.12 16.90
C GLY A 354 53.49 15.30 17.88
N ILE A 355 52.27 14.89 17.51
CA ILE A 355 51.31 14.24 18.42
C ILE A 355 50.79 12.93 17.85
N THR A 356 50.77 11.90 18.70
CA THR A 356 50.17 10.59 18.39
C THR A 356 48.67 10.60 18.72
N MET A 357 47.83 10.27 17.74
CA MET A 357 46.39 10.00 17.94
C MET A 357 46.18 8.82 18.89
N PRO A 358 45.09 8.78 19.68
CA PRO A 358 44.81 7.66 20.55
C PRO A 358 44.76 6.33 19.77
N THR A 359 45.43 5.30 20.31
CA THR A 359 45.33 3.90 19.89
C THR A 359 45.29 2.97 21.11
N PHE A 360 44.50 1.91 21.05
CA PHE A 360 44.43 0.86 22.06
C PHE A 360 45.47 -0.25 21.84
N GLU A 361 46.09 -0.73 22.91
CA GLU A 361 47.04 -1.85 22.91
C GLU A 361 46.71 -2.81 24.06
N ASN A 362 46.49 -4.09 23.76
CA ASN A 362 46.22 -5.11 24.79
C ASN A 362 47.40 -5.29 25.77
N VAL A 363 47.10 -5.44 27.06
CA VAL A 363 48.09 -5.75 28.10
C VAL A 363 48.31 -7.26 28.23
N LYS A 364 47.26 -8.05 27.98
CA LYS A 364 47.28 -9.52 27.94
C LYS A 364 46.55 -9.99 26.68
N ASN A 365 46.82 -11.21 26.24
CA ASN A 365 46.14 -11.80 25.06
C ASN A 365 44.80 -12.46 25.40
N SER A 366 44.34 -12.37 26.65
CA SER A 366 43.17 -13.05 27.19
C SER A 366 42.09 -12.09 27.70
N TYR A 367 40.86 -12.60 27.72
CA TYR A 367 39.70 -11.96 28.34
C TYR A 367 39.31 -12.77 29.58
N ASP A 368 39.08 -12.10 30.71
CA ASP A 368 38.66 -12.74 31.96
C ASP A 368 37.11 -12.74 32.03
N LEU A 369 36.52 -13.92 32.25
CA LEU A 369 35.05 -14.11 32.35
C LEU A 369 34.58 -14.03 33.81
N TYR A 370 33.37 -13.52 34.04
CA TYR A 370 32.78 -13.38 35.38
C TYR A 370 31.54 -14.25 35.54
N ASP A 371 31.38 -14.81 36.74
CA ASP A 371 30.10 -15.36 37.15
C ASP A 371 29.09 -14.25 37.43
N ARG A 372 27.84 -14.52 37.06
CA ARG A 372 26.67 -13.64 37.11
C ARG A 372 26.33 -13.15 38.52
N ASN A 373 26.86 -13.80 39.56
CA ASN A 373 26.54 -13.55 40.96
C ASN A 373 27.77 -13.25 41.86
N SER A 374 29.01 -13.11 41.34
CA SER A 374 30.18 -12.82 42.18
C SER A 374 31.28 -11.97 41.51
N GLU A 375 32.05 -11.24 42.31
CA GLU A 375 33.24 -10.48 41.87
C GLU A 375 34.45 -11.39 41.53
N ASN A 376 34.30 -12.71 41.59
CA ASN A 376 35.38 -13.65 41.32
C ASN A 376 35.50 -13.96 39.83
N THR A 377 36.69 -13.75 39.27
CA THR A 377 37.06 -14.20 37.92
C THR A 377 36.89 -15.71 37.78
N PHE A 378 36.09 -16.14 36.82
CA PHE A 378 35.93 -17.53 36.44
C PHE A 378 36.74 -17.79 35.16
N LEU A 379 37.82 -18.58 35.28
CA LEU A 379 38.66 -19.14 34.20
C LEU A 379 39.64 -18.17 33.52
N THR A 380 40.88 -18.64 33.33
CA THR A 380 41.97 -17.94 32.60
C THR A 380 42.28 -18.59 31.25
N ASP A 381 42.76 -17.78 30.31
CA ASP A 381 43.51 -18.05 29.06
C ASP A 381 42.98 -19.09 28.02
N ALA A 382 42.21 -20.11 28.39
CA ALA A 382 41.88 -21.23 27.49
C ALA A 382 40.64 -21.02 26.59
N MET A 383 39.89 -19.93 26.76
CA MET A 383 38.60 -19.71 26.08
C MET A 383 38.64 -18.82 24.83
N ILE A 384 39.83 -18.33 24.44
CA ILE A 384 40.03 -17.21 23.51
C ILE A 384 39.43 -17.45 22.11
N ASP A 385 39.51 -18.66 21.56
CA ASP A 385 39.29 -18.89 20.12
C ASP A 385 37.94 -19.48 19.71
N GLN A 386 37.14 -20.06 20.61
CA GLN A 386 36.07 -20.99 20.18
C GLN A 386 34.60 -20.56 20.44
N ARG A 387 34.30 -19.74 21.45
CA ARG A 387 32.93 -19.69 22.03
C ARG A 387 31.99 -18.55 21.59
N VAL A 388 32.41 -17.59 20.76
CA VAL A 388 31.48 -16.60 20.15
C VAL A 388 30.93 -17.07 18.80
N ASN A 389 31.06 -18.36 18.47
CA ASN A 389 30.27 -18.96 17.40
C ASN A 389 28.81 -19.04 17.89
N SER A 390 28.01 -18.03 17.50
CA SER A 390 26.72 -17.70 18.14
C SER A 390 25.78 -18.91 18.27
N TYR A 391 25.62 -19.42 19.48
CA TYR A 391 24.43 -20.18 19.88
C TYR A 391 23.23 -19.23 19.86
N ARG A 392 22.15 -19.61 19.16
CA ARG A 392 20.98 -18.74 18.94
C ARG A 392 19.69 -19.31 19.54
N GLY A 393 19.74 -19.62 20.84
CA GLY A 393 18.56 -19.79 21.68
C GLY A 393 18.06 -21.23 21.89
N PHE A 394 17.16 -21.36 22.85
CA PHE A 394 16.68 -22.61 23.45
C PHE A 394 15.30 -23.04 22.89
N VAL A 395 14.86 -24.28 23.12
CA VAL A 395 13.53 -24.75 22.70
C VAL A 395 12.46 -24.20 23.65
N LYS A 396 11.52 -23.42 23.10
CA LYS A 396 10.54 -22.61 23.85
C LYS A 396 9.81 -23.35 24.97
N GLU A 397 9.43 -24.60 24.74
CA GLU A 397 8.64 -25.40 25.70
C GLU A 397 9.49 -26.12 26.75
N MET A 398 10.82 -26.20 26.59
CA MET A 398 11.68 -26.74 27.65
C MET A 398 11.80 -25.78 28.84
N GLY A 399 11.60 -24.47 28.64
CA GLY A 399 11.48 -23.48 29.72
C GLY A 399 12.63 -23.45 30.73
N VAL A 400 13.84 -23.83 30.31
CA VAL A 400 14.97 -24.07 31.23
C VAL A 400 15.63 -22.75 31.64
N ASP A 401 14.99 -22.04 32.57
CA ASP A 401 15.62 -20.98 33.37
C ASP A 401 16.57 -21.62 34.43
N SER A 402 17.53 -22.44 33.99
CA SER A 402 18.53 -23.03 34.88
C SER A 402 19.72 -22.07 35.06
N ASP A 403 19.64 -21.24 36.10
CA ASP A 403 20.77 -20.45 36.60
C ASP A 403 21.92 -21.34 37.15
N ASN A 404 21.68 -22.65 37.33
CA ASN A 404 22.65 -23.64 37.79
C ASN A 404 22.94 -24.72 36.73
N ILE A 405 24.02 -24.54 35.97
CA ILE A 405 24.85 -25.66 35.49
C ILE A 405 26.21 -25.57 36.21
N ALA A 406 26.15 -25.69 37.54
CA ALA A 406 27.33 -25.65 38.41
C ALA A 406 28.24 -26.89 38.24
N ASP A 407 27.74 -27.96 37.61
CA ASP A 407 28.41 -29.26 37.48
C ASP A 407 28.99 -29.55 36.08
N ASN A 408 29.31 -28.52 35.29
CA ASN A 408 30.06 -28.72 34.03
C ASN A 408 31.57 -28.94 34.30
N PHE A 409 31.88 -30.05 34.97
CA PHE A 409 33.24 -30.49 35.32
C PHE A 409 34.07 -30.84 34.07
N ASN A 410 35.34 -30.41 34.07
CA ASN A 410 36.41 -30.75 33.12
C ASN A 410 36.13 -30.50 31.61
N TYR A 411 36.43 -29.28 31.18
CA TYR A 411 36.52 -28.87 29.75
C TYR A 411 37.68 -29.50 28.94
N VAL A 412 38.14 -30.71 29.29
CA VAL A 412 39.34 -31.35 28.72
C VAL A 412 38.98 -32.48 27.71
N THR A 413 37.69 -32.69 27.43
CA THR A 413 37.20 -33.70 26.47
C THR A 413 36.39 -33.06 25.33
N ASN A 414 36.64 -33.53 24.09
CA ASN A 414 36.29 -32.85 22.84
C ASN A 414 34.81 -32.92 22.40
N ASP A 415 33.82 -33.06 23.30
CA ASP A 415 32.39 -33.17 22.89
C ASP A 415 31.55 -31.97 23.34
N ASN A 416 31.60 -30.91 22.53
CA ASN A 416 30.96 -29.60 22.76
C ASN A 416 29.42 -29.62 22.88
N SER A 417 28.76 -30.77 22.74
CA SER A 417 27.31 -30.92 22.80
C SER A 417 26.69 -30.85 24.21
N GLN A 418 27.50 -30.94 25.26
CA GLN A 418 27.00 -30.83 26.66
C GLN A 418 26.68 -29.38 27.06
N TYR A 419 27.02 -28.39 26.21
CA TYR A 419 26.98 -26.96 26.53
C TYR A 419 25.81 -26.20 25.88
N VAL A 420 24.83 -26.92 25.35
CA VAL A 420 23.75 -26.37 24.50
C VAL A 420 22.77 -25.50 25.30
N TRP A 421 22.65 -25.73 26.61
CA TRP A 421 21.64 -25.07 27.47
C TRP A 421 22.24 -24.04 28.45
N GLY A 422 23.38 -23.44 28.08
CA GLY A 422 24.09 -22.45 28.91
C GLY A 422 23.39 -21.09 29.05
N SER A 423 23.83 -20.27 30.02
CA SER A 423 23.20 -19.00 30.39
C SER A 423 23.28 -17.90 29.33
N GLU A 424 22.20 -17.13 29.18
CA GLU A 424 22.05 -16.12 28.12
C GLU A 424 22.79 -14.78 28.34
N HIS A 425 23.43 -14.58 29.49
CA HIS A 425 24.03 -13.29 29.88
C HIS A 425 25.40 -13.53 30.51
N GLN A 426 26.45 -13.00 29.87
CA GLN A 426 27.84 -13.11 30.31
C GLN A 426 28.51 -11.74 30.28
N ILE A 427 29.31 -11.47 31.31
CA ILE A 427 30.16 -10.28 31.43
C ILE A 427 31.61 -10.73 31.47
N PHE A 428 32.48 -10.05 30.72
CA PHE A 428 33.92 -10.29 30.70
C PHE A 428 34.68 -8.96 30.70
N TYR A 429 35.99 -8.96 30.96
CA TYR A 429 36.82 -7.76 30.79
C TYR A 429 38.17 -8.05 30.14
N ASN A 430 38.85 -6.98 29.72
CA ASN A 430 40.22 -7.00 29.19
C ASN A 430 40.96 -5.73 29.66
N GLU A 431 42.28 -5.80 29.76
CA GLU A 431 43.15 -4.69 30.15
C GLU A 431 43.87 -4.12 28.92
N VAL A 432 43.74 -2.81 28.68
CA VAL A 432 44.35 -2.11 27.53
C VAL A 432 45.14 -0.87 27.94
N LYS A 433 46.13 -0.49 27.13
CA LYS A 433 46.87 0.77 27.21
C LYS A 433 46.40 1.70 26.10
N ILE A 434 46.20 2.98 26.41
CA ILE A 434 45.84 4.02 25.44
C ILE A 434 47.07 4.88 25.15
N LYS A 435 47.58 4.84 23.91
CA LYS A 435 48.71 5.65 23.47
C LYS A 435 48.22 7.00 22.97
N PHE A 436 48.26 8.02 23.84
CA PHE A 436 47.94 9.42 23.50
C PHE A 436 49.00 10.35 24.12
N LEU A 437 49.40 11.39 23.37
CA LEU A 437 50.57 12.26 23.66
C LEU A 437 51.93 11.52 23.76
N ASN A 438 51.97 10.21 23.52
CA ASN A 438 53.21 9.44 23.58
C ASN A 438 54.06 9.68 22.32
N ILE A 439 55.20 10.37 22.47
CA ILE A 439 56.21 10.55 21.42
C ILE A 439 57.37 9.60 21.70
N ASN A 440 57.87 8.89 20.68
CA ASN A 440 59.20 8.29 20.70
C ASN A 440 60.28 9.40 20.66
N ASN A 441 60.45 10.12 21.76
CA ASN A 441 61.70 10.85 22.01
C ASN A 441 62.77 9.80 22.35
N ASN A 442 63.97 9.94 21.78
CA ASN A 442 65.10 9.00 21.93
C ASN A 442 65.74 8.98 23.34
N LEU A 443 64.93 9.19 24.39
CA LEU A 443 65.30 9.21 25.81
C LEU A 443 64.66 8.05 26.61
N GLY A 444 64.05 7.07 25.95
CA GLY A 444 63.70 5.75 26.51
C GLY A 444 62.51 5.69 27.49
N ASN A 445 62.01 6.83 27.99
CA ASN A 445 60.89 6.86 28.92
C ASN A 445 59.53 6.90 28.21
N ASN A 446 58.91 5.73 28.02
CA ASN A 446 57.48 5.63 27.76
C ASN A 446 56.69 6.31 28.88
N ILE A 447 55.65 7.09 28.54
CA ILE A 447 54.68 7.58 29.53
C ILE A 447 53.90 6.37 30.07
N TYR A 448 54.26 5.89 31.26
CA TYR A 448 53.68 4.68 31.85
C TYR A 448 52.30 4.99 32.43
N ARG A 449 51.26 4.89 31.59
CA ARG A 449 49.86 4.94 32.05
C ARG A 449 49.44 3.56 32.57
N SER A 450 48.67 3.54 33.66
CA SER A 450 48.04 2.32 34.16
C SER A 450 47.14 1.68 33.08
N PRO A 451 47.03 0.34 33.04
CA PRO A 451 46.04 -0.32 32.21
C PRO A 451 44.61 0.14 32.51
N THR A 452 43.87 0.48 31.46
CA THR A 452 42.42 0.67 31.50
C THR A 452 41.74 -0.69 31.45
N LYS A 453 40.79 -0.94 32.36
CA LYS A 453 39.84 -2.06 32.19
C LYS A 453 38.74 -1.69 31.22
N ILE A 454 38.50 -2.57 30.26
CA ILE A 454 37.32 -2.55 29.40
C ILE A 454 36.41 -3.71 29.81
N TYR A 455 35.22 -3.41 30.34
CA TYR A 455 34.19 -4.41 30.61
C TYR A 455 33.30 -4.63 29.38
N TYR A 456 32.78 -5.83 29.20
CA TYR A 456 31.99 -6.24 28.05
C TYR A 456 30.70 -6.95 28.48
N ASP A 457 29.55 -6.43 28.08
CA ASP A 457 28.22 -6.98 28.36
C ASP A 457 27.63 -7.64 27.10
N GLN A 458 27.46 -8.98 27.15
CA GLN A 458 26.79 -9.74 26.10
C GLN A 458 25.26 -9.62 26.22
N GLN A 459 24.62 -9.00 25.23
CA GLN A 459 23.16 -8.90 25.19
C GLN A 459 22.46 -10.27 25.09
N ARG A 460 21.33 -10.39 25.80
CA ARG A 460 20.52 -11.63 25.93
C ARG A 460 19.91 -12.12 24.60
N TYR A 461 19.54 -13.40 24.58
CA TYR A 461 18.95 -14.09 23.42
C TYR A 461 17.42 -14.22 23.45
N THR A 462 16.75 -13.55 24.40
CA THR A 462 15.31 -13.66 24.73
C THR A 462 14.30 -13.73 23.56
N ASN A 463 14.61 -13.15 22.39
CA ASN A 463 13.73 -13.15 21.22
C ASN A 463 13.94 -14.32 20.22
N THR A 464 14.89 -15.24 20.46
CA THR A 464 15.27 -16.30 19.50
C THR A 464 15.06 -17.73 20.05
N SER A 465 13.97 -17.99 20.77
CA SER A 465 13.64 -19.37 21.14
C SER A 465 13.19 -20.20 19.93
N ILE A 466 13.70 -21.42 19.83
CA ILE A 466 13.35 -22.39 18.79
C ILE A 466 11.92 -22.87 19.05
N ASN A 467 10.99 -22.50 18.16
CA ASN A 467 9.64 -23.01 18.20
C ASN A 467 9.58 -24.39 17.53
N PHE A 468 9.50 -25.45 18.35
CA PHE A 468 9.29 -26.82 17.87
C PHE A 468 8.00 -26.93 17.02
N GLN A 469 6.91 -26.31 17.48
CA GLN A 469 5.59 -26.33 16.84
C GLN A 469 5.56 -25.73 15.42
N ALA A 470 6.57 -24.93 15.05
CA ALA A 470 6.64 -24.26 13.74
C ALA A 470 7.25 -25.14 12.64
N PHE A 471 7.54 -26.42 12.91
CA PHE A 471 8.03 -27.37 11.93
C PHE A 471 6.97 -27.68 10.86
N ASP A 472 7.32 -27.49 9.58
CA ASP A 472 6.43 -27.79 8.45
C ASP A 472 6.32 -29.31 8.20
N LEU A 473 5.42 -29.97 8.94
CA LEU A 473 5.11 -31.37 8.71
C LEU A 473 4.44 -31.60 7.34
N ALA A 474 3.65 -30.63 6.86
CA ALA A 474 2.87 -30.78 5.62
C ALA A 474 3.78 -31.02 4.42
N ALA A 475 4.94 -30.36 4.35
CA ALA A 475 5.96 -30.59 3.33
C ALA A 475 6.44 -32.06 3.28
N ASN A 476 6.55 -32.74 4.41
CA ASN A 476 7.07 -34.11 4.50
C ASN A 476 6.05 -35.14 3.98
N VAL A 477 4.77 -34.96 4.31
CA VAL A 477 3.69 -35.88 3.90
C VAL A 477 3.09 -35.55 2.52
N LYS A 478 3.37 -34.36 1.97
CA LYS A 478 2.88 -33.86 0.68
C LYS A 478 2.97 -34.90 -0.44
N ASN A 479 4.12 -35.57 -0.60
CA ASN A 479 4.34 -36.57 -1.65
C ASN A 479 3.39 -37.77 -1.58
N VAL A 480 2.96 -38.17 -0.38
CA VAL A 480 1.94 -39.22 -0.20
C VAL A 480 0.59 -38.68 -0.61
N ILE A 481 0.21 -37.53 -0.05
CA ILE A 481 -1.09 -36.89 -0.23
C ILE A 481 -1.35 -36.57 -1.70
N GLU A 482 -0.40 -35.95 -2.41
CA GLU A 482 -0.56 -35.60 -3.83
C GLU A 482 -0.76 -36.82 -4.73
N LYS A 483 -0.12 -37.95 -4.41
CA LYS A 483 -0.19 -39.20 -5.18
C LYS A 483 -1.42 -40.07 -4.90
N VAL A 484 -2.21 -39.76 -3.87
CA VAL A 484 -3.46 -40.50 -3.57
C VAL A 484 -4.41 -40.47 -4.77
N GLN A 485 -4.79 -41.66 -5.24
CA GLN A 485 -5.75 -41.94 -6.30
C GLN A 485 -7.15 -42.22 -5.72
N TYR A 486 -8.18 -42.14 -6.56
CA TYR A 486 -9.57 -42.34 -6.13
C TYR A 486 -9.87 -43.75 -5.61
N ASP A 487 -9.14 -44.74 -6.11
CA ASP A 487 -9.29 -46.17 -5.79
C ASP A 487 -8.27 -46.67 -4.76
N ASP A 488 -7.38 -45.81 -4.24
CA ASP A 488 -6.53 -46.16 -3.10
C ASP A 488 -7.39 -46.46 -1.85
N SER A 489 -7.02 -47.47 -1.07
CA SER A 489 -7.65 -47.77 0.23
C SER A 489 -7.00 -46.96 1.36
N GLU A 490 -7.78 -46.67 2.41
CA GLU A 490 -7.31 -45.93 3.60
C GLU A 490 -6.07 -46.60 4.21
N ALA A 491 -6.09 -47.93 4.35
CA ALA A 491 -4.96 -48.73 4.85
C ALA A 491 -3.67 -48.61 4.00
N GLU A 492 -3.78 -48.47 2.68
CA GLU A 492 -2.61 -48.25 1.81
C GLU A 492 -2.08 -46.82 1.92
N ILE A 493 -2.95 -45.83 2.16
CA ILE A 493 -2.54 -44.45 2.43
C ILE A 493 -1.85 -44.34 3.79
N ASP A 494 -2.43 -44.93 4.84
CA ASP A 494 -1.86 -45.02 6.19
C ASP A 494 -0.50 -45.72 6.18
N ARG A 495 -0.34 -46.80 5.40
CA ARG A 495 0.96 -47.45 5.18
C ARG A 495 1.96 -46.51 4.50
N ARG A 496 1.56 -45.75 3.47
CA ARG A 496 2.43 -44.77 2.78
C ARG A 496 2.80 -43.59 3.70
N LEU A 497 1.89 -43.13 4.56
CA LEU A 497 2.12 -42.09 5.57
C LEU A 497 3.09 -42.59 6.64
N THR A 498 2.86 -43.76 7.22
CA THR A 498 3.75 -44.41 8.19
C THR A 498 5.18 -44.58 7.65
N ASN A 499 5.32 -44.89 6.35
CA ASN A 499 6.63 -44.95 5.70
C ASN A 499 7.36 -43.58 5.61
N GLN A 500 6.69 -42.43 5.81
CA GLN A 500 7.33 -41.12 5.92
C GLN A 500 7.95 -40.85 7.29
N SER A 501 7.67 -41.66 8.32
CA SER A 501 8.19 -41.42 9.68
C SER A 501 9.72 -41.28 9.72
N GLY A 502 10.47 -41.99 8.89
CA GLY A 502 11.94 -41.80 8.78
C GLY A 502 12.34 -40.42 8.22
N VAL A 503 11.63 -39.95 7.19
CA VAL A 503 11.86 -38.63 6.56
C VAL A 503 11.49 -37.50 7.52
N ILE A 504 10.37 -37.64 8.23
CA ILE A 504 9.90 -36.68 9.24
C ILE A 504 10.94 -36.52 10.35
N LYS A 505 11.48 -37.63 10.88
CA LYS A 505 12.53 -37.61 11.91
C LYS A 505 13.82 -36.93 11.44
N ALA A 506 14.26 -37.20 10.21
CA ALA A 506 15.45 -36.58 9.63
C ALA A 506 15.27 -35.07 9.42
N ASN A 507 14.18 -34.67 8.76
CA ASN A 507 13.89 -33.26 8.48
C ASN A 507 13.70 -32.42 9.75
N LEU A 508 13.17 -33.03 10.83
CA LEU A 508 13.05 -32.38 12.13
C LEU A 508 14.42 -32.16 12.80
N LYS A 509 15.33 -33.13 12.74
CA LYS A 509 16.72 -32.94 13.21
C LYS A 509 17.44 -31.84 12.42
N ASP A 510 17.28 -31.82 11.10
CA ASP A 510 17.82 -30.77 10.22
C ASP A 510 17.24 -29.38 10.54
N TYR A 511 15.95 -29.28 10.82
CA TYR A 511 15.31 -28.03 11.25
C TYR A 511 15.92 -27.54 12.56
N LEU A 512 15.98 -28.38 13.59
CA LEU A 512 16.55 -28.03 14.90
C LEU A 512 18.02 -27.62 14.78
N LEU A 513 18.84 -28.36 14.03
CA LEU A 513 20.26 -28.06 13.81
C LEU A 513 20.46 -26.72 13.08
N LYS A 514 19.64 -26.41 12.06
CA LYS A 514 19.68 -25.12 11.36
C LYS A 514 19.31 -23.95 12.28
N GLN A 515 18.31 -24.12 13.15
CA GLN A 515 17.90 -23.08 14.10
C GLN A 515 18.97 -22.84 15.18
N LEU A 516 19.66 -23.88 15.65
CA LEU A 516 20.78 -23.76 16.60
C LEU A 516 21.98 -22.99 16.03
N ASN A 517 22.16 -22.99 14.70
CA ASN A 517 23.14 -22.18 13.95
C ASN A 517 24.60 -22.29 14.45
N ASN A 518 25.00 -23.46 14.95
CA ASN A 518 26.37 -23.72 15.42
C ASN A 518 26.90 -25.04 14.82
N PRO A 519 27.97 -25.01 14.00
CA PRO A 519 28.48 -26.19 13.30
C PRO A 519 29.21 -27.20 14.19
N HIS A 520 29.50 -26.85 15.45
CA HIS A 520 30.18 -27.73 16.41
C HIS A 520 29.21 -28.59 17.23
N ILE A 521 27.90 -28.38 17.08
CA ILE A 521 26.86 -29.14 17.77
C ILE A 521 26.50 -30.39 16.95
N LYS A 522 26.61 -31.58 17.57
CA LYS A 522 26.03 -32.82 17.04
C LYS A 522 24.60 -32.97 17.52
N ILE A 523 23.63 -32.95 16.61
CA ILE A 523 22.20 -33.00 16.96
C ILE A 523 21.82 -34.29 17.71
N ASP A 524 22.47 -35.42 17.44
CA ASP A 524 22.19 -36.71 18.12
C ASP A 524 22.59 -36.73 19.60
N ASN A 525 23.49 -35.83 20.01
CA ASN A 525 23.84 -35.70 21.41
C ASN A 525 22.74 -34.97 22.20
N ILE A 526 21.93 -34.13 21.53
CA ILE A 526 20.78 -33.42 22.11
C ILE A 526 19.48 -34.23 21.92
N VAL A 527 19.17 -34.62 20.68
CA VAL A 527 17.92 -35.27 20.28
C VAL A 527 18.12 -36.78 20.29
N LYS A 528 17.80 -37.39 21.44
CA LYS A 528 18.01 -38.82 21.71
C LYS A 528 17.01 -39.71 20.99
N GLU A 529 15.76 -39.26 20.87
CA GLU A 529 14.71 -40.02 20.19
C GLU A 529 13.67 -39.07 19.58
N ILE A 530 13.09 -39.49 18.46
CA ILE A 530 11.90 -38.88 17.89
C ILE A 530 10.92 -40.01 17.58
N THR A 531 9.71 -39.93 18.11
CA THR A 531 8.58 -40.77 17.73
C THR A 531 7.62 -39.97 16.85
N VAL A 532 6.92 -40.68 15.97
CA VAL A 532 5.99 -40.09 14.98
C VAL A 532 4.87 -41.10 14.81
N GLY A 533 3.63 -40.70 15.08
CA GLY A 533 2.48 -41.58 14.96
C GLY A 533 1.17 -40.87 15.29
N VAL A 534 0.21 -41.60 15.88
CA VAL A 534 -1.09 -41.06 16.30
C VAL A 534 -1.41 -41.46 17.74
N THR A 535 -1.71 -40.48 18.59
CA THR A 535 -2.04 -40.64 20.01
C THR A 535 -1.03 -41.53 20.76
N HIS A 536 -1.48 -42.62 21.40
CA HIS A 536 -0.63 -43.54 22.15
C HIS A 536 0.19 -44.49 21.25
N ASN A 537 -0.12 -44.58 19.95
CA ASN A 537 0.61 -45.41 18.99
C ASN A 537 1.78 -44.62 18.36
N ALA A 538 2.89 -44.53 19.10
CA ALA A 538 4.06 -43.70 18.79
C ALA A 538 4.89 -44.11 17.54
N SER A 539 4.35 -44.93 16.64
CA SER A 539 5.08 -45.45 15.46
C SER A 539 4.25 -45.64 14.18
N THR A 540 2.93 -45.56 14.24
CA THR A 540 2.00 -45.72 13.10
C THR A 540 1.25 -44.42 12.85
N ILE A 541 1.12 -44.03 11.57
CA ILE A 541 0.22 -42.96 11.15
C ILE A 541 -0.99 -43.63 10.50
N GLU A 542 -2.05 -43.79 11.29
CA GLU A 542 -3.26 -44.54 10.94
C GLU A 542 -4.54 -43.77 11.28
N GLY A 543 -5.63 -44.06 10.57
CA GLY A 543 -6.91 -43.37 10.74
C GLY A 543 -7.20 -42.32 9.67
N THR A 544 -6.61 -42.46 8.47
CA THR A 544 -7.07 -41.72 7.28
C THR A 544 -8.52 -42.09 6.97
N VAL A 545 -9.35 -41.09 6.62
CA VAL A 545 -10.75 -41.30 6.24
C VAL A 545 -11.12 -40.66 4.91
N PHE A 546 -11.96 -41.34 4.13
CA PHE A 546 -12.59 -40.81 2.93
C PHE A 546 -14.07 -40.47 3.15
N ALA A 547 -14.39 -39.18 3.20
CA ALA A 547 -15.76 -38.70 3.15
C ALA A 547 -16.21 -38.47 1.69
N LYS A 548 -17.23 -39.21 1.22
CA LYS A 548 -17.89 -38.91 -0.06
C LYS A 548 -18.39 -37.47 -0.07
N GLN A 549 -18.07 -36.72 -1.12
CA GLN A 549 -18.59 -35.37 -1.33
C GLN A 549 -19.98 -35.39 -1.98
N VAL A 550 -20.64 -34.24 -1.97
CA VAL A 550 -21.88 -34.02 -2.76
C VAL A 550 -21.58 -34.29 -4.24
N PRO A 551 -22.47 -34.96 -4.98
CA PRO A 551 -22.26 -35.21 -6.41
C PRO A 551 -22.09 -33.91 -7.20
N ILE A 552 -21.24 -33.97 -8.22
CA ILE A 552 -20.89 -32.84 -9.08
C ILE A 552 -21.39 -33.14 -10.50
N ASN A 553 -22.17 -32.20 -11.05
CA ASN A 553 -22.64 -32.27 -12.42
C ASN A 553 -21.45 -32.23 -13.41
N GLY A 554 -21.36 -33.24 -14.28
CA GLY A 554 -20.23 -33.43 -15.19
C GLY A 554 -20.00 -32.34 -16.23
N THR A 555 -20.93 -31.39 -16.36
CA THR A 555 -20.72 -30.13 -17.11
C THR A 555 -19.43 -29.41 -16.66
N LEU A 556 -19.09 -29.44 -15.36
CA LEU A 556 -17.85 -28.86 -14.82
C LEU A 556 -16.57 -29.66 -15.18
N ARG A 557 -16.72 -30.85 -15.78
CA ARG A 557 -15.62 -31.72 -16.24
C ARG A 557 -15.65 -31.97 -17.75
N GLY A 558 -16.45 -31.21 -18.49
CA GLY A 558 -16.59 -31.34 -19.95
C GLY A 558 -17.40 -32.53 -20.42
N ASN A 559 -18.10 -33.25 -19.52
CA ASN A 559 -18.97 -34.38 -19.87
C ASN A 559 -20.36 -34.21 -19.24
N ASN A 560 -21.26 -33.54 -19.97
CA ASN A 560 -22.62 -33.23 -19.49
C ASN A 560 -23.48 -34.47 -19.20
N ASN A 561 -23.10 -35.63 -19.75
CA ASN A 561 -23.84 -36.89 -19.65
C ASN A 561 -23.52 -37.65 -18.35
N LYS A 562 -22.54 -37.20 -17.57
CA LYS A 562 -22.08 -37.85 -16.34
C LYS A 562 -22.31 -37.03 -15.08
N VAL A 563 -22.29 -37.74 -13.95
CA VAL A 563 -22.16 -37.22 -12.58
C VAL A 563 -20.88 -37.78 -11.99
N TYR A 564 -20.19 -36.99 -11.17
CA TYR A 564 -18.96 -37.39 -10.48
C TYR A 564 -19.14 -37.28 -8.97
N GLN A 565 -18.62 -38.22 -8.19
CA GLN A 565 -18.63 -38.12 -6.73
C GLN A 565 -17.20 -38.16 -6.19
N ASP A 566 -16.60 -36.98 -6.00
CA ASP A 566 -15.28 -36.85 -5.39
C ASP A 566 -15.27 -37.36 -3.94
N LYS A 567 -14.08 -37.70 -3.44
CA LYS A 567 -13.85 -38.02 -2.02
C LYS A 567 -13.02 -36.91 -1.38
N LEU A 568 -13.33 -36.54 -0.14
CA LEU A 568 -12.44 -35.75 0.70
C LEU A 568 -11.60 -36.70 1.55
N LEU A 569 -10.29 -36.69 1.30
CA LEU A 569 -9.27 -37.36 2.10
C LEU A 569 -8.97 -36.48 3.32
N THR A 570 -9.26 -36.97 4.52
CA THR A 570 -8.83 -36.36 5.78
C THR A 570 -7.79 -37.27 6.43
N LEU A 571 -6.67 -36.68 6.83
CA LEU A 571 -5.59 -37.38 7.52
C LEU A 571 -5.83 -37.36 9.03
N PRO A 572 -5.32 -38.35 9.79
CA PRO A 572 -5.28 -38.27 11.24
C PRO A 572 -4.34 -37.13 11.67
N LYS A 573 -4.55 -36.63 12.89
CA LYS A 573 -3.60 -35.70 13.52
C LYS A 573 -2.31 -36.44 13.86
N ILE A 574 -1.16 -35.93 13.43
CA ILE A 574 0.11 -36.63 13.59
C ILE A 574 0.82 -36.10 14.83
N ASP A 575 0.99 -36.95 15.82
CA ASP A 575 1.71 -36.65 17.05
C ASP A 575 3.21 -36.93 16.86
N ILE A 576 4.04 -35.93 17.14
CA ILE A 576 5.50 -36.06 17.15
C ILE A 576 5.98 -35.77 18.57
N THR A 577 6.63 -36.76 19.20
CA THR A 577 7.33 -36.57 20.46
C THR A 577 8.84 -36.58 20.22
N VAL A 578 9.55 -35.62 20.80
CA VAL A 578 11.00 -35.51 20.76
C VAL A 578 11.55 -35.64 22.19
N ARG A 579 12.46 -36.59 22.40
CA ARG A 579 13.22 -36.72 23.65
C ARG A 579 14.52 -35.93 23.53
N PHE A 580 14.54 -34.77 24.17
CA PHE A 580 15.72 -33.92 24.33
C PHE A 580 16.54 -34.36 25.54
N SER A 581 17.86 -34.23 25.47
CA SER A 581 18.80 -34.35 26.59
C SER A 581 19.29 -32.97 27.00
N TYR A 582 19.33 -32.72 28.32
CA TYR A 582 19.76 -31.43 28.87
C TYR A 582 21.24 -31.39 29.30
N ASP A 583 21.95 -32.51 29.27
CA ASP A 583 23.38 -32.64 29.61
C ASP A 583 24.18 -33.48 28.60
N GLY A 584 23.55 -33.89 27.50
CA GLY A 584 24.11 -34.80 26.50
C GLY A 584 24.02 -36.29 26.86
N THR A 585 23.56 -36.66 28.05
CA THR A 585 23.41 -38.05 28.52
C THR A 585 22.01 -38.63 28.21
N ASN A 586 21.86 -39.95 28.37
CA ASN A 586 20.56 -40.63 28.21
C ASN A 586 19.74 -40.69 29.51
N SER A 587 20.35 -40.41 30.67
CA SER A 587 19.69 -40.39 31.98
C SER A 587 18.83 -39.14 32.18
N ASN A 588 19.27 -38.02 31.60
CA ASN A 588 18.78 -36.68 31.90
C ASN A 588 18.07 -36.12 30.66
N THR A 589 16.79 -36.46 30.53
CA THR A 589 16.00 -36.19 29.33
C THR A 589 14.63 -35.59 29.63
N TYR A 590 14.10 -34.85 28.66
CA TYR A 590 12.78 -34.22 28.68
C TYR A 590 12.05 -34.48 27.35
N ASN A 591 10.75 -34.80 27.42
CA ASN A 591 9.93 -35.08 26.24
C ASN A 591 9.05 -33.89 25.89
N LEU A 592 9.10 -33.47 24.63
CA LEU A 592 8.14 -32.50 24.06
C LEU A 592 7.30 -33.17 22.99
N SER A 593 5.98 -32.99 23.09
CA SER A 593 5.00 -33.56 22.16
C SER A 593 4.17 -32.46 21.53
N TYR A 594 4.03 -32.48 20.20
CA TYR A 594 3.10 -31.59 19.50
C TYR A 594 2.28 -32.38 18.47
N GLN A 595 1.01 -32.00 18.37
CA GLN A 595 0.03 -32.59 17.48
C GLN A 595 -0.12 -31.72 16.24
N TYR A 596 0.32 -32.24 15.09
CA TYR A 596 0.31 -31.52 13.82
C TYR A 596 -0.93 -31.86 13.00
N ASP A 597 -1.63 -30.81 12.58
CA ASP A 597 -2.75 -30.90 11.63
C ASP A 597 -2.26 -30.83 10.18
N VAL A 598 -2.81 -31.68 9.32
CA VAL A 598 -2.52 -31.69 7.88
C VAL A 598 -3.80 -31.41 7.10
N ALA A 599 -3.74 -30.48 6.14
CA ALA A 599 -4.90 -30.06 5.38
C ALA A 599 -5.51 -31.23 4.55
N PRO A 600 -6.86 -31.37 4.52
CA PRO A 600 -7.51 -32.42 3.76
C PRO A 600 -7.43 -32.16 2.25
N LYS A 601 -7.47 -33.24 1.45
CA LYS A 601 -7.36 -33.19 -0.03
C LYS A 601 -8.64 -33.71 -0.69
N VAL A 602 -9.15 -32.97 -1.68
CA VAL A 602 -10.19 -33.52 -2.58
C VAL A 602 -9.52 -34.45 -3.60
N VAL A 603 -9.91 -35.72 -3.57
CA VAL A 603 -9.50 -36.77 -4.51
C VAL A 603 -10.60 -36.95 -5.54
N LYS A 604 -10.27 -36.64 -6.80
CA LYS A 604 -11.24 -36.53 -7.89
C LYS A 604 -11.69 -37.89 -8.42
N ASP A 605 -13.00 -38.09 -8.55
CA ASP A 605 -13.54 -39.21 -9.32
C ASP A 605 -13.23 -39.01 -10.80
N TRP A 606 -12.49 -39.96 -11.38
CA TRP A 606 -12.11 -39.93 -12.79
C TRP A 606 -13.11 -40.68 -13.68
N ARG A 607 -13.89 -41.62 -13.12
CA ARG A 607 -14.82 -42.45 -13.88
C ARG A 607 -16.10 -41.68 -14.19
N GLY A 608 -16.78 -41.22 -13.13
CA GLY A 608 -18.15 -40.73 -13.16
C GLY A 608 -19.15 -41.77 -13.71
N VAL A 609 -20.44 -41.56 -13.45
CA VAL A 609 -21.52 -42.45 -13.93
C VAL A 609 -22.54 -41.67 -14.76
N ASP A 610 -23.10 -42.35 -15.75
CA ASP A 610 -24.00 -41.77 -16.73
C ASP A 610 -25.34 -41.40 -16.11
N LYS A 611 -25.88 -40.25 -16.52
CA LYS A 611 -27.20 -39.76 -16.12
C LYS A 611 -28.30 -40.65 -16.68
N ASN A 612 -29.43 -40.73 -15.96
CA ASN A 612 -30.59 -41.50 -16.39
C ASN A 612 -31.18 -40.87 -17.67
N SER A 613 -31.66 -41.71 -18.60
CA SER A 613 -32.42 -41.20 -19.76
C SER A 613 -33.73 -40.60 -19.29
N LEU A 614 -34.07 -39.39 -19.73
CA LEU A 614 -35.31 -38.69 -19.35
C LEU A 614 -36.58 -39.50 -19.69
N ASN A 615 -36.49 -40.45 -20.63
CA ASN A 615 -37.58 -41.35 -21.00
C ASN A 615 -38.09 -42.19 -19.81
N VAL A 616 -37.32 -42.37 -18.72
CA VAL A 616 -37.82 -43.06 -17.51
C VAL A 616 -39.01 -42.35 -16.88
N LEU A 617 -39.16 -41.03 -17.10
CA LEU A 617 -40.28 -40.23 -16.61
C LEU A 617 -41.49 -40.19 -17.57
N GLN A 618 -41.33 -40.72 -18.80
CA GLN A 618 -42.35 -40.58 -19.85
C GLN A 618 -43.62 -41.39 -19.55
N GLY A 619 -43.50 -42.55 -18.89
CA GLY A 619 -44.64 -43.41 -18.55
C GLY A 619 -45.53 -42.82 -17.45
N ASP A 620 -44.93 -42.10 -16.51
CA ASP A 620 -45.62 -41.50 -15.35
C ASP A 620 -46.11 -40.07 -15.63
N PHE A 621 -45.67 -39.45 -16.73
CA PHE A 621 -46.10 -38.11 -17.14
C PHE A 621 -47.53 -38.12 -17.73
N ASN A 622 -48.53 -37.73 -16.94
CA ASN A 622 -49.92 -37.65 -17.38
C ASN A 622 -50.54 -36.26 -17.18
N PHE A 623 -50.36 -35.38 -18.17
CA PHE A 623 -50.89 -34.03 -18.12
C PHE A 623 -52.24 -33.90 -18.86
N SER A 624 -53.34 -33.65 -18.14
CA SER A 624 -54.68 -33.50 -18.73
C SER A 624 -55.45 -32.32 -18.14
N ARG A 625 -55.11 -31.09 -18.54
CA ARG A 625 -55.83 -29.87 -18.18
C ARG A 625 -56.59 -29.28 -19.37
N ASN A 626 -57.81 -28.81 -19.14
CA ASN A 626 -58.60 -28.08 -20.14
C ASN A 626 -58.10 -26.63 -20.26
N TYR A 627 -57.92 -26.17 -21.49
CA TYR A 627 -57.49 -24.80 -21.81
C TYR A 627 -58.40 -24.16 -22.87
N THR A 628 -58.43 -22.83 -22.86
CA THR A 628 -59.20 -22.00 -23.78
C THR A 628 -58.33 -20.94 -24.45
N THR A 629 -58.89 -20.24 -25.43
CA THR A 629 -58.25 -19.06 -26.05
C THR A 629 -58.04 -17.87 -25.11
N LEU A 630 -58.57 -17.89 -23.88
CA LEU A 630 -58.27 -16.88 -22.83
C LEU A 630 -56.96 -17.18 -22.08
N ASP A 631 -56.46 -18.41 -22.14
CA ASP A 631 -55.27 -18.83 -21.41
C ASP A 631 -53.98 -18.44 -22.16
N LYS A 632 -52.90 -18.16 -21.42
CA LYS A 632 -51.61 -17.73 -22.00
C LYS A 632 -50.72 -18.91 -22.37
N ILE A 633 -49.93 -18.76 -23.44
CA ILE A 633 -48.91 -19.73 -23.85
C ILE A 633 -47.95 -20.06 -22.69
N THR A 634 -47.52 -19.02 -21.96
CA THR A 634 -46.65 -19.16 -20.78
C THR A 634 -47.30 -19.90 -19.62
N SER A 635 -48.63 -19.85 -19.47
CA SER A 635 -49.33 -20.60 -18.42
C SER A 635 -49.24 -22.09 -18.69
N LEU A 636 -49.40 -22.50 -19.96
CA LEU A 636 -49.25 -23.88 -20.39
C LEU A 636 -47.80 -24.38 -20.22
N GLU A 637 -46.80 -23.59 -20.61
CA GLU A 637 -45.38 -23.93 -20.40
C GLU A 637 -45.03 -24.14 -18.92
N ASN A 638 -45.56 -23.28 -18.04
CA ASN A 638 -45.34 -23.35 -16.60
C ASN A 638 -46.04 -24.56 -15.97
N ASP A 639 -47.23 -24.92 -16.44
CA ASP A 639 -47.95 -26.09 -15.93
C ASP A 639 -47.28 -27.40 -16.40
N TYR A 640 -46.86 -27.51 -17.67
CA TYR A 640 -45.99 -28.61 -18.14
C TYR A 640 -44.71 -28.74 -17.31
N ARG A 641 -44.08 -27.61 -16.94
CA ARG A 641 -42.86 -27.58 -16.14
C ARG A 641 -43.08 -28.04 -14.70
N LYS A 642 -44.18 -27.62 -14.06
CA LYS A 642 -44.57 -28.11 -12.73
C LYS A 642 -44.81 -29.61 -12.73
N GLU A 643 -45.53 -30.10 -13.75
CA GLU A 643 -45.86 -31.51 -13.87
C GLU A 643 -44.61 -32.39 -13.98
N ILE A 644 -43.65 -32.04 -14.86
CA ILE A 644 -42.42 -32.84 -14.98
C ILE A 644 -41.57 -32.80 -13.71
N ILE A 645 -41.51 -31.66 -13.01
CA ILE A 645 -40.79 -31.57 -11.73
C ILE A 645 -41.47 -32.43 -10.66
N SER A 646 -42.80 -32.46 -10.62
CA SER A 646 -43.55 -33.35 -9.72
C SER A 646 -43.24 -34.82 -9.99
N VAL A 647 -43.33 -35.24 -11.26
CA VAL A 647 -43.02 -36.62 -11.71
C VAL A 647 -41.56 -36.98 -11.43
N ALA A 648 -40.61 -36.09 -11.74
CA ALA A 648 -39.20 -36.26 -11.41
C ALA A 648 -39.00 -36.45 -9.90
N ASN A 649 -39.51 -35.54 -9.06
CA ASN A 649 -39.31 -35.61 -7.62
C ASN A 649 -39.91 -36.89 -6.99
N ILE A 650 -41.05 -37.37 -7.50
CA ILE A 650 -41.63 -38.66 -7.08
C ILE A 650 -40.69 -39.82 -7.46
N TRP A 651 -40.17 -39.81 -8.69
CA TRP A 651 -39.24 -40.82 -9.18
C TRP A 651 -37.92 -40.81 -8.41
N GLU A 652 -37.37 -39.63 -8.12
CA GLU A 652 -36.11 -39.40 -7.40
C GLU A 652 -36.21 -39.88 -5.95
N ASN A 653 -37.35 -39.62 -5.28
CA ASN A 653 -37.63 -40.14 -3.95
C ASN A 653 -37.71 -41.67 -3.91
N ASN A 654 -38.27 -42.29 -4.96
CA ASN A 654 -38.42 -43.75 -5.05
C ASN A 654 -37.14 -44.46 -5.53
N ASN A 655 -36.23 -43.73 -6.19
CA ASN A 655 -34.97 -44.24 -6.74
C ASN A 655 -33.79 -43.38 -6.25
N PRO A 656 -33.51 -43.33 -4.92
CA PRO A 656 -32.54 -42.40 -4.33
C PRO A 656 -31.09 -42.61 -4.81
N MET A 657 -30.82 -43.70 -5.54
CA MET A 657 -29.52 -44.04 -6.14
C MET A 657 -29.53 -44.15 -7.67
N GLY A 658 -30.65 -43.83 -8.35
CA GLY A 658 -30.84 -43.99 -9.79
C GLY A 658 -31.16 -45.43 -10.24
N VAL A 659 -31.11 -45.69 -11.56
CA VAL A 659 -31.41 -47.02 -12.16
C VAL A 659 -30.18 -47.95 -12.21
N GLY A 660 -29.05 -47.54 -11.63
CA GLY A 660 -27.79 -48.29 -11.70
C GLY A 660 -27.81 -49.61 -10.93
N ASN A 661 -27.01 -50.59 -11.39
CA ASN A 661 -26.68 -51.76 -10.56
C ASN A 661 -26.03 -51.28 -9.25
N GLY A 662 -26.33 -51.98 -8.15
CA GLY A 662 -26.11 -51.51 -6.76
C GLY A 662 -24.69 -51.10 -6.34
N ASP A 663 -23.67 -51.41 -7.16
CA ASP A 663 -22.27 -51.01 -6.93
C ASP A 663 -21.97 -49.56 -7.41
N ASN A 664 -22.81 -49.00 -8.30
CA ASN A 664 -22.63 -47.68 -8.93
C ASN A 664 -23.70 -46.68 -8.49
N ASN A 665 -23.97 -46.64 -7.18
CA ASN A 665 -25.05 -45.86 -6.59
C ASN A 665 -24.60 -44.42 -6.20
N TYR A 666 -25.32 -43.40 -6.69
CA TYR A 666 -25.08 -41.97 -6.43
C TYR A 666 -26.35 -41.33 -5.89
N PRO A 667 -26.28 -40.52 -4.81
CA PRO A 667 -27.46 -39.86 -4.28
C PRO A 667 -28.04 -38.91 -5.31
N VAL A 668 -29.31 -39.11 -5.61
CA VAL A 668 -30.11 -38.34 -6.57
C VAL A 668 -30.53 -37.01 -5.92
N GLU A 669 -30.38 -35.89 -6.65
CA GLU A 669 -30.78 -34.55 -6.17
C GLU A 669 -32.24 -34.27 -6.54
N PHE A 670 -33.02 -33.52 -5.76
CA PHE A 670 -34.38 -33.19 -6.19
C PHE A 670 -34.40 -32.18 -7.35
N SER A 671 -35.11 -32.53 -8.42
CA SER A 671 -35.27 -31.69 -9.60
C SER A 671 -35.95 -30.36 -9.29
N ASN A 672 -35.47 -29.31 -9.96
CA ASN A 672 -35.89 -27.93 -9.74
C ASN A 672 -36.38 -27.27 -11.04
N TRP A 673 -36.79 -26.01 -10.95
CA TRP A 673 -37.38 -25.25 -12.07
C TRP A 673 -36.51 -25.22 -13.34
N ASN A 674 -35.18 -25.28 -13.19
CA ASN A 674 -34.22 -25.21 -14.29
C ASN A 674 -33.77 -26.60 -14.77
N SER A 675 -34.11 -27.70 -14.08
CA SER A 675 -33.71 -29.06 -14.48
C SER A 675 -34.24 -29.46 -15.84
N PHE A 676 -35.36 -28.86 -16.29
CA PHE A 676 -36.00 -29.16 -17.57
C PHE A 676 -36.25 -27.89 -18.39
N ALA A 677 -36.06 -27.99 -19.70
CA ALA A 677 -36.51 -27.01 -20.69
C ALA A 677 -37.78 -27.53 -21.37
N ILE A 678 -38.82 -26.71 -21.41
CA ILE A 678 -40.10 -27.00 -22.05
C ILE A 678 -40.14 -26.23 -23.38
N LYS A 679 -40.46 -26.92 -24.48
CA LYS A 679 -40.76 -26.31 -25.78
C LYS A 679 -42.12 -26.81 -26.26
N LEU A 680 -43.10 -25.93 -26.39
CA LEU A 680 -44.40 -26.30 -26.97
C LEU A 680 -44.30 -26.51 -28.48
N ASN A 681 -44.92 -27.58 -28.97
CA ASN A 681 -45.16 -27.79 -30.40
C ASN A 681 -46.67 -27.71 -30.64
N GLN A 682 -47.06 -26.91 -31.63
CA GLN A 682 -48.46 -26.67 -32.00
C GLN A 682 -48.80 -27.51 -33.24
N ILE A 683 -49.92 -28.22 -33.21
CA ILE A 683 -50.36 -29.13 -34.28
C ILE A 683 -51.78 -28.72 -34.70
N ASN A 684 -51.91 -28.26 -35.95
CA ASN A 684 -53.11 -27.69 -36.57
C ASN A 684 -53.70 -26.50 -35.76
N VAL A 685 -53.56 -25.26 -36.27
CA VAL A 685 -53.88 -24.05 -35.50
C VAL A 685 -54.86 -23.11 -36.18
N GLY A 686 -55.83 -22.63 -35.39
CA GLY A 686 -56.66 -21.47 -35.73
C GLY A 686 -55.90 -20.14 -35.69
N ARG A 687 -56.63 -19.03 -35.81
CA ARG A 687 -56.06 -17.68 -35.98
C ARG A 687 -55.07 -17.29 -34.87
N ASN A 688 -54.08 -16.48 -35.24
CA ASN A 688 -53.14 -15.91 -34.28
C ASN A 688 -53.85 -15.10 -33.19
N ASN A 689 -53.57 -15.43 -31.93
CA ASN A 689 -54.24 -14.90 -30.73
C ASN A 689 -53.25 -14.24 -29.75
N ASN A 690 -52.30 -13.47 -30.28
CA ASN A 690 -51.26 -12.79 -29.51
C ASN A 690 -50.47 -13.77 -28.60
N ASN A 691 -50.35 -13.45 -27.30
CA ASN A 691 -49.67 -14.27 -26.29
C ASN A 691 -50.59 -15.36 -25.69
N ASN A 692 -51.84 -15.44 -26.14
CA ASN A 692 -52.80 -16.44 -25.70
C ASN A 692 -52.75 -17.68 -26.61
N LEU A 693 -53.23 -18.80 -26.07
CA LEU A 693 -53.39 -20.04 -26.81
C LEU A 693 -54.38 -19.84 -27.96
N ARG A 694 -54.11 -20.56 -29.05
CA ARG A 694 -54.99 -20.69 -30.23
C ARG A 694 -55.72 -22.02 -30.14
N VAL A 695 -56.92 -22.12 -30.71
CA VAL A 695 -57.61 -23.41 -30.87
C VAL A 695 -56.75 -24.35 -31.71
N GLY A 696 -56.60 -25.59 -31.22
CA GLY A 696 -55.72 -26.60 -31.80
C GLY A 696 -55.25 -27.63 -30.77
N SER A 697 -54.34 -28.51 -31.19
CA SER A 697 -53.69 -29.50 -30.33
C SER A 697 -52.25 -29.09 -30.02
N TYR A 698 -51.83 -29.31 -28.78
CA TYR A 698 -50.48 -28.98 -28.30
C TYR A 698 -49.86 -30.19 -27.64
N ASN A 699 -48.55 -30.35 -27.80
CA ASN A 699 -47.72 -31.13 -26.88
C ASN A 699 -46.49 -30.31 -26.49
N ALA A 700 -45.70 -30.81 -25.55
CA ALA A 700 -44.40 -30.24 -25.23
C ALA A 700 -43.28 -31.24 -25.51
N SER A 701 -42.15 -30.75 -26.02
CA SER A 701 -40.87 -31.45 -25.92
C SER A 701 -40.19 -31.02 -24.63
N VAL A 702 -39.94 -31.97 -23.74
CA VAL A 702 -39.33 -31.79 -22.43
C VAL A 702 -37.89 -32.27 -22.53
N THR A 703 -36.92 -31.39 -22.25
CA THR A 703 -35.48 -31.67 -22.40
C THR A 703 -34.77 -31.47 -21.06
N ALA A 704 -33.97 -32.43 -20.62
CA ALA A 704 -33.09 -32.25 -19.46
C ALA A 704 -32.02 -31.19 -19.77
N THR A 705 -31.89 -30.19 -18.91
CA THR A 705 -30.89 -29.12 -19.11
C THR A 705 -29.50 -29.57 -18.63
N LYS A 706 -28.49 -28.77 -18.93
CA LYS A 706 -27.14 -28.97 -18.37
C LYS A 706 -27.12 -28.88 -16.84
N GLU A 707 -28.08 -28.19 -16.22
CA GLU A 707 -28.21 -28.06 -14.77
C GLU A 707 -28.78 -29.32 -14.13
N SER A 708 -29.57 -30.14 -14.84
CA SER A 708 -30.07 -31.42 -14.32
C SER A 708 -28.90 -32.34 -13.94
N LEU A 709 -28.85 -32.71 -12.66
CA LEU A 709 -27.85 -33.64 -12.15
C LEU A 709 -28.21 -35.08 -12.53
N ASN A 710 -29.50 -35.45 -12.51
CA ASN A 710 -29.92 -36.86 -12.62
C ASN A 710 -30.23 -37.33 -14.04
N TYR A 711 -30.60 -36.42 -14.96
CA TYR A 711 -31.20 -36.76 -16.25
C TYR A 711 -30.45 -36.22 -17.47
N GLN A 712 -30.62 -36.91 -18.60
CA GLN A 712 -30.18 -36.46 -19.92
C GLN A 712 -31.21 -36.83 -21.01
N GLY A 713 -31.22 -36.08 -22.11
CA GLY A 713 -32.09 -36.33 -23.27
C GLY A 713 -33.41 -35.56 -23.26
N THR A 714 -34.31 -35.98 -24.16
CA THR A 714 -35.58 -35.29 -24.47
C THR A 714 -36.68 -36.32 -24.75
N PHE A 715 -37.89 -36.09 -24.24
CA PHE A 715 -39.10 -36.78 -24.70
C PHE A 715 -40.20 -35.79 -25.10
N THR A 716 -41.26 -36.28 -25.74
CA THR A 716 -42.44 -35.47 -26.11
C THR A 716 -43.67 -35.97 -25.38
N THR A 717 -44.44 -35.05 -24.78
CA THR A 717 -45.61 -35.35 -23.97
C THR A 717 -46.80 -35.84 -24.80
N ASN A 718 -47.83 -36.32 -24.10
CA ASN A 718 -49.19 -36.47 -24.63
C ASN A 718 -49.75 -35.15 -25.17
N LEU A 719 -50.78 -35.26 -26.02
CA LEU A 719 -51.52 -34.14 -26.60
C LEU A 719 -52.56 -33.58 -25.62
N ILE A 720 -52.67 -32.26 -25.57
CA ILE A 720 -53.81 -31.53 -24.99
C ILE A 720 -54.58 -30.77 -26.08
N TYR A 721 -55.82 -30.37 -25.77
CA TYR A 721 -56.72 -29.68 -26.69
C TYR A 721 -57.15 -28.33 -26.14
N VAL A 722 -56.94 -27.27 -26.92
CA VAL A 722 -57.39 -25.90 -26.59
C VAL A 722 -58.69 -25.60 -27.33
N LYS A 723 -59.72 -25.14 -26.61
CA LYS A 723 -61.05 -24.80 -27.15
C LYS A 723 -61.25 -23.29 -27.29
N ALA A 724 -62.21 -22.88 -28.12
CA ALA A 724 -62.63 -21.48 -28.20
C ALA A 724 -63.29 -21.05 -26.87
N ALA A 725 -63.01 -19.84 -26.40
CA ALA A 725 -63.64 -19.28 -25.22
C ALA A 725 -65.10 -18.86 -25.49
N PRO A 726 -66.05 -19.06 -24.55
CA PRO A 726 -67.40 -18.54 -24.67
C PRO A 726 -67.43 -17.00 -24.79
N ILE A 727 -68.22 -16.46 -25.72
CA ILE A 727 -68.34 -15.00 -25.96
C ILE A 727 -68.99 -14.26 -24.78
N GLU A 728 -69.75 -14.97 -23.95
CA GLU A 728 -70.28 -14.48 -22.67
C GLU A 728 -69.18 -14.02 -21.70
N HIS A 729 -68.00 -14.67 -21.69
CA HIS A 729 -66.88 -14.29 -20.80
C HIS A 729 -66.26 -12.93 -21.13
N ILE A 730 -66.58 -12.36 -22.30
CA ILE A 730 -66.08 -11.05 -22.76
C ILE A 730 -67.21 -10.04 -23.05
N THR A 731 -68.45 -10.38 -22.69
CA THR A 731 -69.63 -9.55 -22.92
C THR A 731 -70.12 -8.94 -21.60
N VAL A 732 -70.49 -7.65 -21.61
CA VAL A 732 -71.08 -6.98 -20.44
C VAL A 732 -72.57 -7.29 -20.34
N GLN A 733 -73.08 -7.59 -19.14
CA GLN A 733 -74.47 -8.04 -18.95
C GLN A 733 -75.53 -6.95 -19.21
N SER A 734 -75.17 -5.67 -19.08
CA SER A 734 -76.10 -4.55 -19.31
C SER A 734 -75.43 -3.31 -19.87
N LEU A 735 -76.22 -2.45 -20.51
CA LEU A 735 -75.83 -1.12 -20.95
C LEU A 735 -76.94 -0.11 -20.59
N LEU A 736 -76.57 0.96 -19.89
CA LEU A 736 -77.46 2.07 -19.57
C LEU A 736 -77.35 3.15 -20.65
N ALA A 737 -78.50 3.57 -21.19
CA ALA A 737 -78.63 4.67 -22.14
C ALA A 737 -79.81 5.58 -21.73
N ASN A 738 -79.99 6.67 -22.46
CA ASN A 738 -81.22 7.46 -22.40
C ASN A 738 -81.78 7.71 -23.82
N SER A 739 -83.02 8.16 -23.91
CA SER A 739 -83.73 8.34 -25.19
C SER A 739 -83.10 9.37 -26.14
N SER A 740 -82.10 10.16 -25.70
CA SER A 740 -81.34 11.03 -26.62
C SER A 740 -80.36 10.26 -27.49
N TRP A 741 -79.98 9.04 -27.09
CA TRP A 741 -79.16 8.15 -27.88
C TRP A 741 -79.95 7.61 -29.07
N THR A 742 -79.23 7.39 -30.17
CA THR A 742 -79.73 6.68 -31.36
C THR A 742 -79.44 5.19 -31.28
N GLN A 743 -80.14 4.39 -32.09
CA GLN A 743 -79.83 2.95 -32.20
C GLN A 743 -78.36 2.71 -32.62
N GLN A 744 -77.87 3.49 -33.59
CA GLN A 744 -76.47 3.48 -34.02
C GLN A 744 -75.48 3.73 -32.86
N GLN A 745 -75.75 4.68 -31.97
CA GLN A 745 -74.87 4.98 -30.84
C GLN A 745 -74.80 3.82 -29.84
N ALA A 746 -75.94 3.23 -29.48
CA ALA A 746 -75.95 2.06 -28.59
C ALA A 746 -75.29 0.83 -29.24
N TYR A 747 -75.51 0.58 -30.55
CA TYR A 747 -74.82 -0.48 -31.29
C TYR A 747 -73.29 -0.32 -31.21
N ARG A 748 -72.78 0.89 -31.50
CA ARG A 748 -71.34 1.19 -31.45
C ARG A 748 -70.77 1.08 -30.04
N GLN A 749 -71.52 1.46 -29.01
CA GLN A 749 -71.07 1.32 -27.63
C GLN A 749 -70.96 -0.16 -27.22
N ILE A 750 -71.94 -1.00 -27.60
CA ILE A 750 -71.91 -2.45 -27.37
C ILE A 750 -70.69 -3.08 -28.08
N LYS A 751 -70.51 -2.79 -29.36
CA LYS A 751 -69.36 -3.23 -30.18
C LYS A 751 -68.03 -2.84 -29.53
N THR A 752 -67.92 -1.60 -29.07
CA THR A 752 -66.73 -1.07 -28.38
C THR A 752 -66.46 -1.77 -27.05
N ASN A 753 -67.50 -2.03 -26.24
CA ASN A 753 -67.36 -2.71 -24.95
C ASN A 753 -66.82 -4.14 -25.12
N ILE A 754 -67.34 -4.91 -26.08
CA ILE A 754 -66.91 -6.29 -26.35
C ILE A 754 -65.45 -6.31 -26.82
N LEU A 755 -65.08 -5.45 -27.79
CA LEU A 755 -63.71 -5.36 -28.29
C LEU A 755 -62.72 -4.91 -27.21
N ASN A 756 -63.08 -3.93 -26.37
CA ASN A 756 -62.26 -3.49 -25.24
C ASN A 756 -62.08 -4.59 -24.20
N GLN A 757 -63.11 -5.38 -23.90
CA GLN A 757 -63.02 -6.47 -22.93
C GLN A 757 -62.17 -7.62 -23.47
N ALA A 758 -62.33 -7.97 -24.76
CA ALA A 758 -61.46 -8.92 -25.46
C ALA A 758 -59.98 -8.49 -25.41
N ALA A 759 -59.70 -7.21 -25.69
CA ALA A 759 -58.35 -6.65 -25.64
C ALA A 759 -57.73 -6.71 -24.23
N LYS A 760 -58.51 -6.49 -23.15
CA LYS A 760 -58.03 -6.68 -21.76
C LYS A 760 -57.61 -8.12 -21.47
N TYR A 761 -58.31 -9.10 -22.03
CA TYR A 761 -57.93 -10.52 -21.93
C TYR A 761 -56.83 -10.93 -22.93
N GLY A 762 -56.30 -9.99 -23.73
CA GLY A 762 -55.26 -10.24 -24.73
C GLY A 762 -55.75 -10.91 -26.01
N LEU A 763 -57.07 -11.12 -26.17
CA LEU A 763 -57.65 -11.76 -27.34
C LEU A 763 -57.50 -10.88 -28.59
N ASN A 764 -57.09 -11.51 -29.69
CA ASN A 764 -57.10 -10.88 -31.00
C ASN A 764 -58.51 -10.98 -31.64
N LEU A 765 -59.47 -10.22 -31.09
CA LEU A 765 -60.86 -10.18 -31.55
C LEU A 765 -61.12 -8.94 -32.42
N THR A 766 -61.88 -9.11 -33.50
CA THR A 766 -62.29 -8.08 -34.45
C THR A 766 -63.81 -8.01 -34.56
N ASP A 767 -64.32 -7.01 -35.26
CA ASP A 767 -65.76 -6.83 -35.47
C ASP A 767 -66.39 -7.81 -36.47
N ARG A 768 -65.58 -8.62 -37.15
CA ARG A 768 -66.05 -9.71 -38.03
C ARG A 768 -66.34 -10.99 -37.26
N ASP A 769 -65.89 -11.09 -36.02
CA ASP A 769 -65.98 -12.31 -35.20
C ASP A 769 -67.28 -12.44 -34.42
N PHE A 770 -68.14 -11.42 -34.44
CA PHE A 770 -69.44 -11.45 -33.78
C PHE A 770 -70.48 -10.55 -34.47
N SER A 771 -71.75 -10.94 -34.42
CA SER A 771 -72.89 -10.10 -34.80
C SER A 771 -73.63 -9.60 -33.56
N ILE A 772 -74.05 -8.34 -33.60
CA ILE A 772 -75.00 -7.75 -32.66
C ILE A 772 -76.37 -7.74 -33.35
N SER A 773 -77.39 -8.28 -32.67
CA SER A 773 -78.77 -8.35 -33.18
C SER A 773 -79.77 -7.80 -32.16
N GLY A 774 -80.93 -7.33 -32.63
CA GLY A 774 -81.90 -6.56 -31.83
C GLY A 774 -81.70 -5.03 -31.90
N ILE A 775 -80.59 -4.54 -32.43
CA ILE A 775 -80.33 -3.11 -32.67
C ILE A 775 -79.48 -2.92 -33.93
N SER A 776 -79.62 -1.79 -34.63
CA SER A 776 -78.99 -1.57 -35.94
C SER A 776 -77.95 -0.45 -35.93
N GLU A 777 -76.77 -0.69 -36.51
CA GLU A 777 -75.75 0.33 -36.72
C GLU A 777 -76.18 1.43 -37.70
N ASN A 778 -77.13 1.15 -38.59
CA ASN A 778 -77.56 2.08 -39.64
C ASN A 778 -78.80 2.92 -39.25
N ASN A 779 -79.38 2.69 -38.06
CA ASN A 779 -80.58 3.40 -37.63
C ASN A 779 -80.23 4.60 -36.72
N VAL A 780 -80.52 5.81 -37.20
CA VAL A 780 -80.34 7.09 -36.48
C VAL A 780 -81.56 7.52 -35.66
N GLU A 781 -82.62 6.70 -35.61
CA GLU A 781 -83.76 6.94 -34.73
C GLU A 781 -83.35 6.91 -33.26
N LYS A 782 -84.00 7.80 -32.48
CA LYS A 782 -83.90 7.87 -31.03
C LYS A 782 -84.44 6.61 -30.36
N LEU A 783 -83.77 6.18 -29.30
CA LEU A 783 -84.18 5.02 -28.53
C LEU A 783 -85.48 5.30 -27.76
N PRO A 784 -86.52 4.45 -27.91
CA PRO A 784 -87.67 4.51 -27.02
C PRO A 784 -87.29 4.02 -25.62
N VAL A 785 -87.93 4.59 -24.61
CA VAL A 785 -87.78 4.23 -23.20
C VAL A 785 -88.18 2.77 -22.95
N GLY A 786 -87.43 2.08 -22.11
CA GLY A 786 -87.68 0.69 -21.72
C GLY A 786 -86.43 -0.19 -21.74
N ASN A 787 -86.62 -1.48 -21.45
CA ASN A 787 -85.57 -2.48 -21.49
C ASN A 787 -85.64 -3.25 -22.81
N LYS A 788 -84.48 -3.53 -23.42
CA LYS A 788 -84.38 -4.27 -24.68
C LYS A 788 -83.26 -5.29 -24.61
N GLU A 789 -83.59 -6.54 -24.91
CA GLU A 789 -82.62 -7.61 -25.04
C GLU A 789 -81.85 -7.48 -26.37
N ILE A 790 -80.52 -7.49 -26.30
CA ILE A 790 -79.61 -7.44 -27.45
C ILE A 790 -78.80 -8.73 -27.45
N ILE A 791 -78.85 -9.49 -28.55
CA ILE A 791 -78.19 -10.80 -28.65
C ILE A 791 -76.88 -10.62 -29.43
N ILE A 792 -75.80 -11.10 -28.83
CA ILE A 792 -74.45 -11.20 -29.39
C ILE A 792 -74.22 -12.65 -29.80
N THR A 793 -73.79 -12.87 -31.04
CA THR A 793 -73.51 -14.23 -31.56
C THR A 793 -72.11 -14.26 -32.13
N ALA A 794 -71.29 -15.23 -31.72
CA ALA A 794 -69.98 -15.46 -32.32
C ALA A 794 -70.12 -15.97 -33.76
N LEU A 795 -69.41 -15.34 -34.70
CA LEU A 795 -69.41 -15.70 -36.12
C LEU A 795 -68.16 -16.54 -36.42
N GLY A 796 -68.31 -17.86 -36.22
CA GLY A 796 -67.20 -18.80 -36.07
C GLY A 796 -66.43 -19.18 -37.33
N ASN A 797 -65.66 -18.25 -37.91
CA ASN A 797 -64.71 -18.58 -38.98
C ASN A 797 -63.28 -18.87 -38.46
N ASP A 798 -62.88 -18.27 -37.33
CA ASP A 798 -61.49 -18.35 -36.80
C ASP A 798 -61.39 -18.96 -35.39
N ASN A 799 -62.51 -19.33 -34.77
CA ASN A 799 -62.61 -19.98 -33.45
C ASN A 799 -61.91 -19.26 -32.28
N VAL A 800 -61.72 -17.93 -32.33
CA VAL A 800 -61.19 -17.16 -31.18
C VAL A 800 -62.21 -17.13 -30.03
N VAL A 801 -63.50 -17.03 -30.34
CA VAL A 801 -64.63 -17.16 -29.40
C VAL A 801 -65.75 -18.01 -29.99
N THR A 802 -66.68 -18.49 -29.15
CA THR A 802 -67.82 -19.31 -29.55
C THR A 802 -69.09 -19.00 -28.74
N GLY A 803 -70.24 -19.47 -29.20
CA GLY A 803 -71.54 -19.35 -28.51
C GLY A 803 -72.23 -18.00 -28.69
N THR A 804 -73.16 -17.72 -27.77
CA THR A 804 -74.02 -16.52 -27.75
C THR A 804 -74.03 -15.88 -26.37
N ALA A 805 -74.24 -14.56 -26.32
CA ALA A 805 -74.42 -13.83 -25.08
C ALA A 805 -75.55 -12.79 -25.22
N THR A 806 -76.18 -12.42 -24.10
CA THR A 806 -77.24 -11.42 -24.04
C THR A 806 -76.75 -10.17 -23.29
N ILE A 807 -77.12 -8.99 -23.80
CA ILE A 807 -76.95 -7.70 -23.12
C ILE A 807 -78.33 -7.07 -22.91
N ASN A 808 -78.63 -6.63 -21.68
CA ASN A 808 -79.82 -5.87 -21.38
C ASN A 808 -79.57 -4.36 -21.59
N LEU A 809 -80.11 -3.78 -22.66
CA LEU A 809 -80.07 -2.35 -22.94
C LEU A 809 -81.24 -1.65 -22.23
N ILE A 810 -80.92 -0.83 -21.22
CA ILE A 810 -81.88 -0.11 -20.39
C ILE A 810 -81.89 1.36 -20.83
N VAL A 811 -83.02 1.83 -21.36
CA VAL A 811 -83.17 3.19 -21.91
C VAL A 811 -84.07 4.03 -21.00
N ASN A 812 -83.48 5.05 -20.38
CA ASN A 812 -84.19 6.02 -19.54
C ASN A 812 -84.78 7.19 -20.38
N PRO A 813 -85.87 7.84 -19.92
CA PRO A 813 -86.39 9.05 -20.56
C PRO A 813 -85.41 10.23 -20.49
N VAL A 814 -85.68 11.26 -21.30
CA VAL A 814 -85.00 12.56 -21.25
C VAL A 814 -85.98 13.61 -20.74
N ASN A 815 -85.58 14.35 -19.71
CA ASN A 815 -86.47 15.31 -19.08
C ASN A 815 -86.86 16.46 -20.02
N ILE A 816 -88.17 16.69 -20.17
CA ILE A 816 -88.73 17.73 -21.04
C ILE A 816 -88.23 19.13 -20.68
N ARG A 817 -87.86 19.38 -19.41
CA ARG A 817 -87.31 20.68 -18.96
C ARG A 817 -86.03 21.11 -19.67
N LYS A 818 -85.35 20.20 -20.37
CA LYS A 818 -84.27 20.55 -21.31
C LYS A 818 -84.69 21.66 -22.30
N TYR A 819 -85.98 21.75 -22.62
CA TYR A 819 -86.54 22.71 -23.58
C TYR A 819 -87.17 23.96 -22.95
N ASP A 820 -87.11 24.16 -21.62
CA ASP A 820 -87.72 25.30 -20.92
C ASP A 820 -87.35 26.65 -21.56
N ASN A 821 -86.07 26.83 -21.88
CA ASN A 821 -85.52 28.08 -22.44
C ASN A 821 -85.96 28.39 -23.90
N ALA A 822 -86.58 27.43 -24.60
CA ALA A 822 -87.10 27.64 -25.95
C ALA A 822 -88.47 28.35 -25.95
N LEU A 823 -89.16 28.40 -24.81
CA LEU A 823 -90.50 28.95 -24.67
C LEU A 823 -90.45 30.45 -24.36
N LYS A 824 -90.76 31.27 -25.35
CA LYS A 824 -90.78 32.74 -25.27
C LYS A 824 -92.07 33.25 -25.90
N LEU A 825 -93.15 33.23 -25.12
CA LEU A 825 -94.50 33.58 -25.59
C LEU A 825 -94.75 35.09 -25.66
N GLY A 826 -94.01 35.90 -24.89
CA GLY A 826 -94.24 37.34 -24.77
C GLY A 826 -95.50 37.67 -23.96
N PHE A 827 -95.86 38.96 -23.92
CA PHE A 827 -97.12 39.42 -23.34
C PHE A 827 -98.29 39.05 -24.26
N GLN A 828 -99.32 38.40 -23.73
CA GLN A 828 -100.58 38.18 -24.44
C GLN A 828 -101.51 39.38 -24.22
N LYS A 829 -102.54 39.50 -25.06
CA LYS A 829 -103.55 40.57 -24.94
C LYS A 829 -104.84 40.09 -24.28
N VAL A 830 -105.54 41.00 -23.59
CA VAL A 830 -106.93 40.78 -23.19
C VAL A 830 -107.77 40.53 -24.45
N ASN A 831 -108.71 39.59 -24.37
CA ASN A 831 -109.49 39.00 -25.46
C ASN A 831 -108.70 38.15 -26.49
N HIS A 832 -107.40 37.91 -26.31
CA HIS A 832 -106.67 36.94 -27.14
C HIS A 832 -107.06 35.49 -26.81
N SER A 833 -106.99 34.60 -27.80
CA SER A 833 -107.41 33.19 -27.66
C SER A 833 -106.38 32.34 -26.91
N ILE A 834 -106.88 31.53 -25.98
CA ILE A 834 -106.08 30.57 -25.23
C ILE A 834 -105.62 29.42 -26.14
N GLY A 835 -106.47 29.00 -27.09
CA GLY A 835 -106.10 28.03 -28.13
C GLY A 835 -104.97 28.51 -29.05
N GLU A 836 -104.90 29.80 -29.37
CA GLU A 836 -103.80 30.40 -30.13
C GLU A 836 -102.49 30.39 -29.32
N THR A 837 -102.54 30.78 -28.03
CA THR A 837 -101.37 30.70 -27.14
C THR A 837 -100.87 29.26 -26.96
N ILE A 838 -101.76 28.28 -26.84
CA ILE A 838 -101.42 26.85 -26.79
C ILE A 838 -100.75 26.40 -28.09
N ASN A 839 -101.22 26.86 -29.26
CA ASN A 839 -100.55 26.60 -30.54
C ASN A 839 -99.14 27.20 -30.61
N MET A 840 -98.93 28.40 -30.08
CA MET A 840 -97.61 29.02 -29.98
C MET A 840 -96.65 28.18 -29.13
N ILE A 841 -97.10 27.66 -27.98
CA ILE A 841 -96.33 26.75 -27.11
C ILE A 841 -95.89 25.50 -27.90
N PHE A 842 -96.82 24.85 -28.59
CA PHE A 842 -96.51 23.66 -29.40
C PHE A 842 -95.51 23.95 -30.53
N ALA A 843 -95.65 25.07 -31.23
CA ALA A 843 -94.73 25.47 -32.29
C ALA A 843 -93.31 25.76 -31.75
N GLN A 844 -93.21 26.40 -30.58
CA GLN A 844 -91.93 26.71 -29.93
C GLN A 844 -91.21 25.48 -29.35
N LEU A 845 -91.95 24.46 -28.90
CA LEU A 845 -91.37 23.15 -28.52
C LEU A 845 -90.93 22.33 -29.73
N GLN A 846 -91.67 22.39 -30.83
CA GLN A 846 -91.45 21.49 -31.97
C GLN A 846 -90.07 21.66 -32.61
N GLN A 847 -89.61 22.90 -32.76
CA GLN A 847 -88.33 23.22 -33.41
C GLN A 847 -87.10 22.66 -32.66
N PRO A 848 -86.87 22.94 -31.36
CA PRO A 848 -85.73 22.38 -30.64
C PRO A 848 -85.79 20.86 -30.51
N ILE A 849 -86.98 20.27 -30.33
CA ILE A 849 -87.12 18.81 -30.21
C ILE A 849 -86.82 18.10 -31.55
N ARG A 850 -87.25 18.68 -32.68
CA ARG A 850 -86.85 18.19 -34.02
C ARG A 850 -85.35 18.38 -34.27
N LYS A 851 -84.77 19.51 -33.85
CA LYS A 851 -83.33 19.79 -33.96
C LYS A 851 -82.48 18.79 -33.18
N ASP A 852 -82.97 18.32 -32.02
CA ASP A 852 -82.35 17.25 -31.24
C ASP A 852 -82.52 15.85 -31.86
N GLY A 853 -83.26 15.72 -32.97
CA GLY A 853 -83.41 14.51 -33.77
C GLY A 853 -84.61 13.63 -33.41
N TYR A 854 -85.59 14.13 -32.65
CA TYR A 854 -86.83 13.41 -32.38
C TYR A 854 -87.87 13.70 -33.48
N ASN A 855 -88.41 12.65 -34.11
CA ASN A 855 -89.37 12.79 -35.21
C ASN A 855 -90.81 13.10 -34.70
N ILE A 856 -91.00 14.30 -34.13
CA ILE A 856 -92.30 14.79 -33.66
C ILE A 856 -93.02 15.55 -34.79
N ILE A 857 -93.93 14.85 -35.45
CA ILE A 857 -94.78 15.43 -36.50
C ILE A 857 -95.87 16.32 -35.89
N ASN A 858 -96.55 15.85 -34.83
CA ASN A 858 -97.60 16.59 -34.12
C ASN A 858 -97.30 16.68 -32.61
N PRO A 859 -96.86 17.83 -32.07
CA PRO A 859 -96.53 17.99 -30.66
C PRO A 859 -97.70 17.71 -29.70
N ARG A 860 -98.95 17.94 -30.13
CA ARG A 860 -100.17 17.66 -29.35
C ARG A 860 -100.38 16.18 -29.01
N GLN A 861 -99.68 15.27 -29.70
CA GLN A 861 -99.71 13.85 -29.35
C GLN A 861 -98.73 13.52 -28.20
N TYR A 862 -97.67 14.30 -28.04
CA TYR A 862 -96.57 14.02 -27.10
C TYR A 862 -96.67 14.85 -25.82
N PHE A 863 -97.34 16.00 -25.87
CA PHE A 863 -97.45 16.93 -24.75
C PHE A 863 -98.86 17.51 -24.63
N ASP A 864 -99.33 17.63 -23.39
CA ASP A 864 -100.55 18.37 -23.04
C ASP A 864 -100.15 19.75 -22.48
N VAL A 865 -100.89 20.79 -22.88
CA VAL A 865 -100.67 22.16 -22.40
C VAL A 865 -101.90 22.63 -21.64
N ILE A 866 -101.71 22.94 -20.37
CA ILE A 866 -102.76 23.41 -19.45
C ILE A 866 -102.45 24.86 -19.07
N ILE A 867 -103.41 25.77 -19.22
CA ILE A 867 -103.28 27.17 -18.80
C ILE A 867 -104.23 27.45 -17.63
N LEU A 868 -103.68 27.96 -16.53
CA LEU A 868 -104.39 28.29 -15.30
C LEU A 868 -104.38 29.81 -15.05
N THR A 869 -105.45 30.33 -14.45
CA THR A 869 -105.44 31.67 -13.83
C THR A 869 -104.54 31.70 -12.59
N GLU A 870 -104.25 32.89 -12.06
CA GLU A 870 -103.54 33.07 -10.78
C GLU A 870 -104.24 32.36 -9.60
N ASN A 871 -105.56 32.13 -9.68
CA ASN A 871 -106.36 31.38 -8.71
C ASN A 871 -106.49 29.88 -9.04
N ASN A 872 -105.58 29.32 -9.86
CA ASN A 872 -105.54 27.91 -10.29
C ASN A 872 -106.78 27.40 -11.04
N ARG A 873 -107.64 28.27 -11.58
CA ARG A 873 -108.73 27.83 -12.46
C ARG A 873 -108.18 27.50 -13.85
N GLU A 874 -108.38 26.27 -14.30
CA GLU A 874 -108.06 25.85 -15.66
C GLU A 874 -108.98 26.53 -16.69
N LEU A 875 -108.38 26.90 -17.82
CA LEU A 875 -109.01 27.62 -18.92
C LEU A 875 -109.09 26.72 -20.15
N SER A 876 -110.25 26.73 -20.81
CA SER A 876 -110.47 25.94 -22.02
C SER A 876 -109.71 26.54 -23.20
N ALA A 877 -109.32 25.70 -24.17
CA ALA A 877 -108.73 26.17 -25.42
C ALA A 877 -109.68 27.06 -26.25
N ASN A 878 -111.00 26.99 -25.99
CA ASN A 878 -112.02 27.85 -26.61
C ASN A 878 -112.23 29.18 -25.85
N ASP A 879 -111.63 29.35 -24.67
CA ASP A 879 -111.74 30.57 -23.87
C ASP A 879 -110.79 31.66 -24.42
N ILE A 880 -111.04 32.90 -23.99
CA ILE A 880 -110.18 34.06 -24.22
C ILE A 880 -109.68 34.63 -22.88
N PHE A 881 -108.56 35.34 -22.88
CA PHE A 881 -108.08 36.01 -21.67
C PHE A 881 -108.94 37.23 -21.32
N LEU A 882 -109.89 37.09 -20.40
CA LEU A 882 -110.83 38.16 -20.04
C LEU A 882 -110.25 39.27 -19.13
N VAL A 883 -109.10 39.04 -18.48
CA VAL A 883 -108.53 39.94 -17.48
C VAL A 883 -107.02 40.08 -17.68
N GLU A 884 -106.50 41.30 -17.51
CA GLU A 884 -105.05 41.56 -17.43
C GLU A 884 -104.51 41.01 -16.11
N GLY A 885 -103.37 40.31 -16.16
CA GLY A 885 -102.82 39.63 -14.99
C GLY A 885 -101.84 38.52 -15.35
N LYS A 886 -101.49 37.75 -14.32
CA LYS A 886 -100.54 36.64 -14.41
C LYS A 886 -101.27 35.31 -14.50
N TYR A 887 -100.81 34.47 -15.42
CA TYR A 887 -101.35 33.14 -15.70
C TYR A 887 -100.19 32.15 -15.66
N TRP A 888 -100.47 30.89 -15.33
CA TRP A 888 -99.48 29.82 -15.38
C TRP A 888 -99.80 28.89 -16.54
N TYR A 889 -98.78 28.41 -17.25
CA TYR A 889 -98.95 27.30 -18.17
C TYR A 889 -98.03 26.14 -17.80
N TYR A 890 -98.58 24.93 -17.96
CA TYR A 890 -97.91 23.67 -17.67
C TYR A 890 -97.87 22.85 -18.95
N ILE A 891 -96.69 22.31 -19.28
CA ILE A 891 -96.54 21.33 -20.36
C ILE A 891 -96.23 19.99 -19.71
N LYS A 892 -97.18 19.06 -19.80
CA LYS A 892 -97.05 17.69 -19.28
C LYS A 892 -96.73 16.74 -20.43
N VAL A 893 -95.90 15.74 -20.19
CA VAL A 893 -95.67 14.67 -21.17
C VAL A 893 -96.87 13.71 -21.18
N THR A 894 -97.42 13.39 -22.35
CA THR A 894 -98.53 12.44 -22.50
C THR A 894 -98.05 10.99 -22.38
N SER A 895 -98.98 10.03 -22.34
CA SER A 895 -98.66 8.60 -22.44
C SER A 895 -97.86 8.23 -23.70
N PHE A 896 -98.08 8.92 -24.82
CA PHE A 896 -97.31 8.74 -26.05
C PHE A 896 -95.96 9.49 -26.01
N GLY A 897 -95.91 10.64 -25.34
CA GLY A 897 -94.69 11.37 -25.04
C GLY A 897 -93.71 10.61 -24.15
N ALA A 898 -94.24 9.80 -23.22
CA ALA A 898 -93.47 8.95 -22.30
C ALA A 898 -92.57 7.92 -23.01
N ARG A 899 -92.80 7.67 -24.31
CA ARG A 899 -91.91 6.90 -25.19
C ARG A 899 -90.50 7.50 -25.27
N TYR A 900 -90.33 8.80 -25.03
CA TYR A 900 -89.04 9.47 -25.12
C TYR A 900 -88.76 10.45 -23.96
N PHE A 901 -89.78 11.10 -23.40
CA PHE A 901 -89.61 12.18 -22.43
C PHE A 901 -90.26 11.88 -21.08
N ASP A 902 -89.83 12.61 -20.05
CA ASP A 902 -90.48 12.63 -18.74
C ASP A 902 -90.50 14.05 -18.15
N GLY A 903 -91.20 14.21 -17.03
CA GLY A 903 -91.30 15.49 -16.32
C GLY A 903 -92.35 16.46 -16.86
N THR A 904 -92.30 17.69 -16.35
CA THR A 904 -93.27 18.76 -16.59
C THR A 904 -92.56 20.11 -16.62
N ILE A 905 -92.85 20.92 -17.64
CA ILE A 905 -92.49 22.36 -17.68
C ILE A 905 -93.60 23.15 -16.97
N SER A 906 -93.24 24.15 -16.18
CA SER A 906 -94.19 25.09 -15.58
C SER A 906 -93.62 26.50 -15.67
N ASN A 907 -94.36 27.41 -16.27
CA ASN A 907 -93.89 28.76 -16.56
C ASN A 907 -95.01 29.79 -16.48
N ASN A 908 -94.62 31.06 -16.38
CA ASN A 908 -95.53 32.19 -16.30
C ASN A 908 -95.84 32.78 -17.68
N LEU A 909 -97.09 33.17 -17.84
CA LEU A 909 -97.63 33.94 -18.94
C LEU A 909 -98.21 35.25 -18.37
N ILE A 910 -97.96 36.38 -19.01
CA ILE A 910 -98.49 37.67 -18.55
C ILE A 910 -99.41 38.21 -19.65
N VAL A 911 -100.64 38.54 -19.28
CA VAL A 911 -101.66 39.14 -20.15
C VAL A 911 -101.77 40.62 -19.80
N LYS A 912 -101.82 41.50 -20.80
CA LYS A 912 -102.03 42.95 -20.67
C LYS A 912 -103.12 43.43 -21.61
N LYS A 913 -103.65 44.64 -21.43
CA LYS A 913 -104.59 45.25 -22.39
C LYS A 913 -103.94 45.58 -23.73
#